data_AF-A0A535RL86-F1
#
_entry.id   AF-A0A535RL86-F1
#
_cell.length_a   1.000
_cell.length_b   1.000
_cell.length_c   1.000
_cell.angle_alpha   90.00
_cell.angle_beta   90.00
_cell.angle_gamma   90.00
#
_symmetry.space_group_name_H-M   'P 1'
#
loop_
_entity.id
_entity.type
_entity.pdbx_description
1 polymer ?
#
loop_
_entity_poly.entity_id
_entity_poly.type
_entity_poly.pdbx_seq_one_letter_code
_entity_poly.pdbx_strand_id
1 'polypeptide(L)'
;MSRVFVAMSGGVDSSVAAAILADRGEDVVGVWMRLVPSGGHADAPRCCGTDEAGEDARRAAAVLGIPFYALDYADVFGQRVVDHFVDAYASGETPNPCVSCNQHVKFDALLHDVVRKFGGDRLATGHYVRATTGSDGRRHLLRARDASKDQSYALYMLGQRELTRLEFPIGELRDKAETRAIAARFALATATKAESMDICFAPGDYRELVRERAPGAFVPGPVERTDGTVVGTHAGIGALTVGQRTGVGVATGERLYVLHLDTDRRAAVVGTRAEIARTTYQLSDVRFVSGDPPSSRFATNVVLRYRGIALAAHVDVDRDHATLELDAPALVAVLREGRLSPYTYTYDHVPGGWLQIAAWLGLVGPRAFGSVTATARVLMLVLHVAAVVFLFLAARRLGMRTAAATLGALAFAASPLAVFYGREAILDNIMAFWLVVALALLAAARGPRMMALAGAALGVAILSKEPALVLIPAYALLAAVRAPRGKRRTQALALAAPALALISVYPLYALAQGQFWPTATGAALTSNDPRAYAGSSLMDSILWQLGRPGGNLVDPFSAVHGAVLDWLHRDAALVLLGFASAIASALRWRTDPVRGAVGLLAIVSFGFLIRGGLVLEFHVPLAIPFLALNFGLGALDLISGVRLPVVAARPALACGVALVLCWSASGLANLYLDRPGAAGREAVAWIERSVPPGAVIVGRDDMWADLHEPDGATSFADFHTEWRLAYDADARRAVLTDGWRSVDYVVVTADLIDDIRRITHDRALISALRNASLVARWVAPSSDEGLHPKQVIEIWEVEKSGTSARGLADCDIVPSLVCVMTSHGLIDGPSPAASPRPSPSR
;
A
#
# COMPACT_ATOMS: atom_id res chain seq x y z
N MET A 1 -40.11 27.49 18.45
CA MET A 1 -38.90 26.66 18.32
C MET A 1 -39.22 25.54 17.36
N SER A 2 -38.31 25.21 16.45
CA SER A 2 -38.56 24.15 15.48
C SER A 2 -38.31 22.78 16.13
N ARG A 3 -39.28 21.87 16.05
CA ARG A 3 -39.20 20.55 16.68
C ARG A 3 -38.53 19.54 15.76
N VAL A 4 -37.47 18.90 16.26
CA VAL A 4 -36.67 17.93 15.51
C VAL A 4 -36.81 16.55 16.15
N PHE A 5 -37.28 15.60 15.36
CA PHE A 5 -37.30 14.20 15.76
C PHE A 5 -35.97 13.55 15.37
N VAL A 6 -35.39 12.72 16.23
CA VAL A 6 -34.14 12.00 15.94
C VAL A 6 -34.42 10.51 15.89
N ALA A 7 -34.16 9.87 14.75
CA ALA A 7 -34.23 8.41 14.65
C ALA A 7 -33.05 7.77 15.40
N MET A 8 -33.31 7.26 16.60
CA MET A 8 -32.35 6.67 17.51
C MET A 8 -32.39 5.15 17.43
N SER A 9 -31.35 4.54 16.86
CA SER A 9 -31.27 3.09 16.66
C SER A 9 -30.67 2.33 17.84
N GLY A 10 -30.35 3.01 18.95
CA GLY A 10 -29.56 2.45 20.06
C GLY A 10 -28.06 2.37 19.79
N GLY A 11 -27.60 2.91 18.65
CA GLY A 11 -26.19 3.01 18.29
C GLY A 11 -25.57 4.36 18.67
N VAL A 12 -24.23 4.40 18.73
CA VAL A 12 -23.48 5.61 19.09
C VAL A 12 -23.77 6.79 18.16
N ASP A 13 -23.93 6.53 16.86
CA ASP A 13 -24.07 7.57 15.84
C ASP A 13 -25.37 8.36 15.98
N SER A 14 -26.49 7.65 16.15
CA SER A 14 -27.78 8.30 16.36
C SER A 14 -27.89 8.99 17.72
N SER A 15 -27.24 8.45 18.76
CA SER A 15 -27.20 9.08 20.08
C SER A 15 -26.39 10.38 20.06
N VAL A 16 -25.28 10.40 19.32
CA VAL A 16 -24.48 11.61 19.13
C VAL A 16 -25.21 12.63 18.26
N ALA A 17 -25.94 12.19 17.23
CA ALA A 17 -26.80 13.09 16.45
C ALA A 17 -27.82 13.82 17.34
N ALA A 18 -28.48 13.08 18.25
CA ALA A 18 -29.39 13.66 19.25
C ALA A 18 -28.65 14.61 20.20
N ALA A 19 -27.47 14.22 20.68
CA ALA A 19 -26.67 15.03 21.59
C ALA A 19 -26.24 16.37 20.96
N ILE A 20 -25.82 16.38 19.69
CA ILE A 20 -25.43 17.60 18.96
C ILE A 20 -26.62 18.56 18.86
N LEU A 21 -27.81 18.06 18.53
CA LEU A 21 -29.01 18.90 18.41
C LEU A 21 -29.49 19.43 19.77
N ALA A 22 -29.40 18.61 20.82
CA ALA A 22 -29.71 19.03 22.18
C ALA A 22 -28.73 20.11 22.68
N ASP A 23 -27.42 19.96 22.40
CA ASP A 23 -26.36 20.95 22.71
C ASP A 23 -26.59 22.29 22.01
N ARG A 24 -27.20 22.28 20.82
CA ARG A 24 -27.63 23.49 20.08
C ARG A 24 -28.87 24.17 20.67
N GLY A 25 -29.49 23.57 21.70
CA GLY A 25 -30.70 24.10 22.34
C GLY A 25 -31.98 23.93 21.51
N GLU A 26 -32.02 22.96 20.60
CA GLU A 26 -33.19 22.66 19.78
C GLU A 26 -34.26 21.85 20.56
N ASP A 27 -35.52 21.90 20.12
CA ASP A 27 -36.60 21.07 20.69
C ASP A 27 -36.51 19.65 20.10
N VAL A 28 -35.68 18.82 20.75
CA VAL A 28 -35.31 17.48 20.27
C VAL A 28 -36.20 16.41 20.89
N VAL A 29 -36.72 15.50 20.05
CA VAL A 29 -37.46 14.31 20.48
C VAL A 29 -36.81 13.06 19.90
N GLY A 30 -36.38 12.14 20.75
CA GLY A 30 -35.85 10.84 20.33
C GLY A 30 -36.97 9.89 19.90
N VAL A 31 -36.77 9.16 18.81
CA VAL A 31 -37.67 8.09 18.36
C VAL A 31 -36.89 6.84 18.04
N TRP A 32 -37.29 5.73 18.64
CA TRP A 32 -36.84 4.41 18.25
C TRP A 32 -37.94 3.70 17.43
N MET A 33 -37.53 3.03 16.36
CA MET A 33 -38.42 2.25 15.50
C MET A 33 -38.35 0.79 15.92
N ARG A 34 -39.46 0.25 16.43
CA ARG A 34 -39.64 -1.19 16.59
C ARG A 34 -39.90 -1.79 15.21
N LEU A 35 -39.03 -2.71 14.80
CA LEU A 35 -39.09 -3.37 13.49
C LEU A 35 -39.51 -4.85 13.60
N VAL A 36 -39.91 -5.29 14.79
CA VAL A 36 -40.33 -6.67 15.10
C VAL A 36 -41.62 -6.64 15.91
N PRO A 37 -42.57 -7.55 15.65
CA PRO A 37 -43.71 -7.74 16.54
C PRO A 37 -43.28 -8.13 17.96
N SER A 38 -43.95 -7.59 18.98
CA SER A 38 -43.71 -7.98 20.37
C SER A 38 -43.97 -9.47 20.60
N GLY A 39 -42.96 -10.23 21.06
CA GLY A 39 -43.06 -11.67 21.36
C GLY A 39 -42.70 -12.63 20.21
N GLY A 40 -42.22 -12.15 19.06
CA GLY A 40 -41.81 -12.99 17.92
C GLY A 40 -40.47 -13.73 18.11
N HIS A 41 -40.35 -14.94 17.55
CA HIS A 41 -39.12 -15.75 17.49
C HIS A 41 -38.43 -15.70 16.10
N ALA A 42 -37.12 -16.00 16.10
CA ALA A 42 -36.17 -16.23 15.00
C ALA A 42 -35.78 -15.05 14.06
N ASP A 43 -36.71 -14.25 13.54
CA ASP A 43 -36.44 -13.24 12.48
C ASP A 43 -36.16 -11.81 12.99
N ALA A 44 -35.77 -11.65 14.26
CA ALA A 44 -35.61 -10.34 14.87
C ALA A 44 -34.36 -9.58 14.35
N PRO A 45 -34.46 -8.32 13.87
CA PRO A 45 -33.32 -7.50 13.56
C PRO A 45 -32.53 -7.18 14.82
N ARG A 46 -31.32 -7.73 14.94
CA ARG A 46 -30.52 -7.67 16.18
C ARG A 46 -29.92 -6.28 16.47
N CYS A 47 -29.92 -5.37 15.50
CA CYS A 47 -29.13 -4.14 15.59
C CYS A 47 -29.94 -2.84 15.77
N CYS A 48 -31.08 -2.68 15.09
CA CYS A 48 -31.87 -1.43 15.15
C CYS A 48 -33.30 -1.62 15.67
N GLY A 49 -33.81 -2.86 15.69
CA GLY A 49 -35.20 -3.17 16.00
C GLY A 49 -35.41 -4.06 17.23
N THR A 50 -34.35 -4.38 18.00
CA THR A 50 -34.46 -5.15 19.24
C THR A 50 -34.91 -4.29 20.41
N ASP A 51 -35.61 -4.90 21.35
CA ASP A 51 -35.95 -4.23 22.61
C ASP A 51 -34.69 -3.76 23.36
N GLU A 52 -33.54 -4.46 23.25
CA GLU A 52 -32.26 -4.00 23.80
C GLU A 52 -31.77 -2.69 23.15
N ALA A 53 -31.84 -2.59 21.82
CA ALA A 53 -31.49 -1.37 21.09
C ALA A 53 -32.45 -0.21 21.42
N GLY A 54 -33.74 -0.53 21.61
CA GLY A 54 -34.73 0.42 22.09
C GLY A 54 -34.41 0.93 23.50
N GLU A 55 -34.01 0.04 24.40
CA GLU A 55 -33.59 0.39 25.75
C GLU A 55 -32.30 1.21 25.78
N ASP A 56 -31.33 0.92 24.90
CA ASP A 56 -30.13 1.75 24.71
C ASP A 56 -30.48 3.16 24.24
N ALA A 57 -31.38 3.27 23.26
CA ALA A 57 -31.86 4.55 22.75
C ALA A 57 -32.60 5.34 23.83
N ARG A 58 -33.46 4.66 24.62
CA ARG A 58 -34.17 5.25 25.77
C ARG A 58 -33.21 5.76 26.84
N ARG A 59 -32.16 4.98 27.17
CA ARG A 59 -31.10 5.40 28.10
C ARG A 59 -30.35 6.62 27.59
N ALA A 60 -29.97 6.64 26.32
CA ALA A 60 -29.30 7.79 25.71
C ALA A 60 -30.19 9.04 25.76
N ALA A 61 -31.47 8.92 25.42
CA ALA A 61 -32.43 10.03 25.51
C ALA A 61 -32.58 10.56 26.94
N ALA A 62 -32.64 9.66 27.94
CA ALA A 62 -32.71 10.04 29.35
C ALA A 62 -31.46 10.82 29.81
N VAL A 63 -30.26 10.38 29.40
CA VAL A 63 -29.00 11.09 29.69
C VAL A 63 -28.97 12.49 29.06
N LEU A 64 -29.53 12.62 27.86
CA LEU A 64 -29.63 13.90 27.15
C LEU A 64 -30.79 14.79 27.64
N GLY A 65 -31.68 14.28 28.50
CA GLY A 65 -32.84 15.01 28.99
C GLY A 65 -33.91 15.28 27.93
N ILE A 66 -33.99 14.46 26.88
CA ILE A 66 -34.95 14.63 25.76
C ILE A 66 -36.12 13.65 25.86
N PRO A 67 -37.34 14.03 25.41
CA PRO A 67 -38.46 13.11 25.27
C PRO A 67 -38.14 11.94 24.33
N PHE A 68 -38.73 10.77 24.57
CA PHE A 68 -38.46 9.56 23.80
C PHE A 68 -39.74 8.77 23.51
N TYR A 69 -39.91 8.33 22.26
CA TYR A 69 -41.00 7.45 21.83
C TYR A 69 -40.49 6.18 21.17
N ALA A 70 -41.20 5.08 21.40
CA ALA A 70 -41.05 3.84 20.65
C ALA A 70 -42.24 3.71 19.68
N LEU A 71 -41.97 3.63 18.38
CA LEU A 71 -42.99 3.54 17.34
C LEU A 71 -42.91 2.20 16.62
N ASP A 72 -44.05 1.59 16.34
CA ASP A 72 -44.13 0.29 15.67
C ASP A 72 -44.17 0.46 14.14
N TYR A 73 -43.18 -0.12 13.47
CA TYR A 73 -43.07 -0.18 12.02
C TYR A 73 -42.80 -1.60 11.52
N ALA A 74 -43.08 -2.62 12.34
CA ALA A 74 -42.78 -4.02 12.02
C ALA A 74 -43.44 -4.49 10.72
N ASP A 75 -44.71 -4.15 10.49
CA ASP A 75 -45.44 -4.56 9.29
C ASP A 75 -44.85 -3.95 8.01
N VAL A 76 -44.55 -2.65 8.03
CA VAL A 76 -43.96 -1.95 6.88
C VAL A 76 -42.55 -2.49 6.61
N PHE A 77 -41.77 -2.73 7.65
CA PHE A 77 -40.42 -3.30 7.51
C PHE A 77 -40.46 -4.73 6.94
N GLY A 78 -41.35 -5.59 7.46
CA GLY A 78 -41.54 -6.94 6.93
C GLY A 78 -41.87 -6.92 5.44
N GLN A 79 -42.92 -6.19 5.05
CA GLN A 79 -43.42 -6.18 3.68
C GLN A 79 -42.49 -5.46 2.69
N ARG A 80 -41.92 -4.31 3.07
CA ARG A 80 -41.18 -3.44 2.14
C ARG A 80 -39.66 -3.64 2.16
N VAL A 81 -39.13 -4.37 3.14
CA VAL A 81 -37.69 -4.62 3.27
C VAL A 81 -37.39 -6.11 3.24
N VAL A 82 -38.01 -6.90 4.13
CA VAL A 82 -37.69 -8.33 4.27
C VAL A 82 -38.25 -9.14 3.10
N ASP A 83 -39.53 -8.97 2.77
CA ASP A 83 -40.18 -9.72 1.68
C ASP A 83 -39.55 -9.34 0.33
N HIS A 84 -39.35 -8.04 0.07
CA HIS A 84 -38.63 -7.58 -1.12
C HIS A 84 -37.20 -8.16 -1.22
N PHE A 85 -36.48 -8.26 -0.09
CA PHE A 85 -35.15 -8.88 -0.07
C PHE A 85 -35.20 -10.35 -0.45
N VAL A 86 -36.16 -11.12 0.08
CA VAL A 86 -36.36 -12.53 -0.24
C VAL A 86 -36.76 -12.71 -1.70
N ASP A 87 -37.72 -11.93 -2.18
CA ASP A 87 -38.23 -11.99 -3.55
C ASP A 87 -37.13 -11.69 -4.58
N ALA A 88 -36.30 -10.67 -4.32
CA ALA A 88 -35.19 -10.31 -5.20
C ALA A 88 -34.14 -11.44 -5.33
N TYR A 89 -33.76 -12.08 -4.21
CA TYR A 89 -32.87 -13.25 -4.30
C TYR A 89 -33.55 -14.45 -4.99
N ALA A 90 -34.85 -14.63 -4.80
CA ALA A 90 -35.62 -15.67 -5.48
C ALA A 90 -35.70 -15.44 -7.00
N SER A 91 -35.67 -14.17 -7.45
CA SER A 91 -35.62 -13.78 -8.85
C SER A 91 -34.20 -13.60 -9.41
N GLY A 92 -33.15 -14.01 -8.67
CA GLY A 92 -31.77 -13.96 -9.14
C GLY A 92 -31.13 -12.56 -9.12
N GLU A 93 -31.75 -11.61 -8.43
CA GLU A 93 -31.19 -10.29 -8.15
C GLU A 93 -30.45 -10.27 -6.81
N THR A 94 -29.63 -9.24 -6.57
CA THR A 94 -28.95 -9.03 -5.29
C THR A 94 -29.36 -7.67 -4.71
N PRO A 95 -30.32 -7.64 -3.77
CA PRO A 95 -30.89 -6.40 -3.24
C PRO A 95 -29.97 -5.73 -2.22
N ASN A 96 -30.16 -4.41 -2.02
CA ASN A 96 -29.58 -3.67 -0.91
C ASN A 96 -30.66 -3.33 0.13
N PRO A 97 -30.80 -4.09 1.23
CA PRO A 97 -31.88 -3.88 2.20
C PRO A 97 -31.79 -2.55 2.95
N CYS A 98 -30.58 -1.96 3.05
CA CYS A 98 -30.40 -0.66 3.71
C CYS A 98 -31.02 0.48 2.90
N VAL A 99 -30.96 0.39 1.55
CA VAL A 99 -31.60 1.34 0.65
C VAL A 99 -33.12 1.28 0.82
N SER A 100 -33.72 0.09 0.78
CA SER A 100 -35.16 -0.10 0.96
C SER A 100 -35.65 0.32 2.35
N CYS A 101 -34.89 0.02 3.41
CA CYS A 101 -35.22 0.44 4.77
C CYS A 101 -35.16 1.97 4.93
N ASN A 102 -34.12 2.62 4.38
CA ASN A 102 -34.03 4.07 4.37
C ASN A 102 -35.24 4.68 3.64
N GLN A 103 -35.55 4.20 2.44
CA GLN A 103 -36.67 4.70 1.65
C GLN A 103 -38.01 4.49 2.37
N HIS A 104 -38.42 3.24 2.59
CA HIS A 104 -39.79 2.91 2.96
C HIS A 104 -40.08 3.07 4.45
N VAL A 105 -39.08 2.85 5.31
CA VAL A 105 -39.28 2.90 6.76
C VAL A 105 -38.90 4.26 7.31
N LYS A 106 -37.67 4.75 7.06
CA LYS A 106 -37.22 6.02 7.66
C LYS A 106 -37.83 7.25 7.00
N PHE A 107 -37.96 7.27 5.68
CA PHE A 107 -38.30 8.50 4.95
C PHE A 107 -39.71 8.51 4.35
N ASP A 108 -40.29 7.37 4.02
CA ASP A 108 -41.70 7.31 3.65
C ASP A 108 -42.59 7.23 4.89
N ALA A 109 -42.38 6.27 5.79
CA ALA A 109 -43.23 6.07 6.97
C ALA A 109 -42.90 7.02 8.13
N LEU A 110 -41.68 6.95 8.69
CA LEU A 110 -41.33 7.72 9.90
C LEU A 110 -41.37 9.23 9.65
N LEU A 111 -40.72 9.73 8.59
CA LEU A 111 -40.76 11.17 8.28
C LEU A 111 -42.19 11.67 8.03
N HIS A 112 -43.03 10.90 7.34
CA HIS A 112 -44.44 11.25 7.15
C HIS A 112 -45.18 11.37 8.49
N ASP A 113 -44.99 10.39 9.38
CA ASP A 113 -45.64 10.39 10.70
C ASP A 113 -45.12 11.53 11.58
N VAL A 114 -43.82 11.80 11.57
CA VAL A 114 -43.21 12.96 12.24
C VAL A 114 -43.91 14.25 11.82
N VAL A 115 -44.09 14.46 10.52
CA VAL A 115 -44.68 15.71 9.99
C VAL A 115 -46.19 15.77 10.21
N ARG A 116 -46.91 14.66 9.99
CA ARG A 116 -48.38 14.67 9.90
C ARG A 116 -49.07 14.28 11.19
N LYS A 117 -48.48 13.39 11.99
CA LYS A 117 -49.07 12.88 13.23
C LYS A 117 -48.48 13.56 14.47
N PHE A 118 -47.16 13.73 14.51
CA PHE A 118 -46.46 14.24 15.70
C PHE A 118 -46.14 15.74 15.66
N GLY A 119 -46.44 16.41 14.55
CA GLY A 119 -46.25 17.86 14.39
C GLY A 119 -44.78 18.29 14.44
N GLY A 120 -43.84 17.42 14.05
CA GLY A 120 -42.43 17.73 13.92
C GLY A 120 -42.10 18.44 12.61
N ASP A 121 -41.14 19.35 12.64
CA ASP A 121 -40.71 20.10 11.46
C ASP A 121 -39.67 19.33 10.64
N ARG A 122 -38.75 18.65 11.35
CA ARG A 122 -37.60 17.93 10.77
C ARG A 122 -37.41 16.55 11.39
N LEU A 123 -36.79 15.66 10.62
CA LEU A 123 -36.24 14.38 11.07
C LEU A 123 -34.72 14.39 10.92
N ALA A 124 -34.02 14.14 12.01
CA ALA A 124 -32.59 13.92 12.03
C ALA A 124 -32.24 12.44 12.15
N THR A 125 -31.12 12.05 11.56
CA THR A 125 -30.63 10.67 11.64
C THR A 125 -29.12 10.64 11.91
N GLY A 126 -28.64 9.53 12.47
CA GLY A 126 -27.21 9.27 12.66
C GLY A 126 -26.50 8.78 11.41
N HIS A 127 -26.85 9.27 10.21
CA HIS A 127 -26.11 8.93 9.00
C HIS A 127 -24.93 9.89 8.79
N TYR A 128 -23.80 9.33 8.36
CA TYR A 128 -22.64 10.10 7.89
C TYR A 128 -22.89 10.56 6.47
N VAL A 129 -23.68 11.62 6.34
CA VAL A 129 -23.99 12.33 5.09
C VAL A 129 -24.21 13.79 5.41
N ARG A 130 -23.96 14.70 4.47
CA ARG A 130 -24.25 16.12 4.64
C ARG A 130 -25.40 16.53 3.73
N ALA A 131 -26.22 17.46 4.22
CA ALA A 131 -27.25 18.08 3.41
C ALA A 131 -27.16 19.59 3.55
N THR A 132 -26.90 20.29 2.45
CA THR A 132 -26.73 21.74 2.43
C THR A 132 -27.74 22.37 1.47
N THR A 133 -28.00 23.67 1.62
CA THR A 133 -28.81 24.42 0.67
C THR A 133 -27.88 25.12 -0.32
N GLY A 134 -28.09 24.88 -1.62
CA GLY A 134 -27.38 25.56 -2.70
C GLY A 134 -27.79 27.02 -2.83
N SER A 135 -27.06 27.77 -3.67
CA SER A 135 -27.39 29.17 -3.98
C SER A 135 -28.74 29.33 -4.72
N ASP A 136 -29.24 28.26 -5.32
CA ASP A 136 -30.53 28.16 -6.00
C ASP A 136 -31.70 27.84 -5.04
N GLY A 137 -31.43 27.70 -3.74
CA GLY A 137 -32.42 27.34 -2.73
C GLY A 137 -32.77 25.85 -2.67
N ARG A 138 -32.17 25.00 -3.53
CA ARG A 138 -32.37 23.55 -3.51
C ARG A 138 -31.48 22.89 -2.48
N ARG A 139 -31.90 21.73 -1.96
CA ARG A 139 -31.09 20.92 -1.05
C ARG A 139 -30.17 20.00 -1.84
N HIS A 140 -28.91 19.94 -1.46
CA HIS A 140 -27.91 19.04 -2.03
C HIS A 140 -27.56 17.95 -1.03
N LEU A 141 -27.49 16.71 -1.51
CA LEU A 141 -26.92 15.59 -0.76
C LEU A 141 -25.42 15.56 -1.04
N LEU A 142 -24.61 15.65 0.01
CA LEU A 142 -23.17 15.68 -0.07
C LEU A 142 -22.57 14.53 0.75
N ARG A 143 -21.41 14.06 0.33
CA ARG A 143 -20.64 13.09 1.11
C ARG A 143 -20.27 13.64 2.48
N ALA A 144 -20.20 12.79 3.49
CA ALA A 144 -19.66 13.13 4.81
C ALA A 144 -18.24 13.70 4.74
N ARG A 145 -17.83 14.41 5.79
CA ARG A 145 -16.42 14.80 5.99
C ARG A 145 -15.53 13.58 6.19
N ASP A 146 -15.98 12.59 6.97
CA ASP A 146 -15.34 11.28 7.09
C ASP A 146 -15.67 10.41 5.85
N ALA A 147 -14.76 10.38 4.88
CA ALA A 147 -14.91 9.58 3.66
C ALA A 147 -14.98 8.06 3.94
N SER A 148 -14.39 7.58 5.04
CA SER A 148 -14.38 6.14 5.38
C SER A 148 -15.72 5.66 5.96
N LYS A 149 -16.53 6.61 6.44
CA LYS A 149 -17.86 6.40 7.00
C LYS A 149 -18.98 6.92 6.12
N ASP A 150 -18.68 7.56 4.99
CA ASP A 150 -19.69 8.14 4.09
C ASP A 150 -20.80 7.13 3.73
N GLN A 151 -22.04 7.53 4.00
CA GLN A 151 -23.23 6.72 3.76
C GLN A 151 -24.09 7.25 2.62
N SER A 152 -23.61 8.22 1.83
CA SER A 152 -24.37 8.85 0.74
C SER A 152 -24.89 7.82 -0.28
N TYR A 153 -24.14 6.73 -0.48
CA TYR A 153 -24.54 5.59 -1.30
C TYR A 153 -25.88 4.97 -0.87
N ALA A 154 -26.13 4.82 0.43
CA ALA A 154 -27.36 4.22 0.94
C ALA A 154 -28.55 5.19 0.97
N LEU A 155 -28.34 6.44 0.51
CA LEU A 155 -29.27 7.55 0.58
C LEU A 155 -29.52 8.18 -0.80
N TYR A 156 -29.10 7.52 -1.89
CA TYR A 156 -29.21 8.05 -3.26
C TYR A 156 -30.65 8.31 -3.69
N MET A 157 -31.62 7.60 -3.12
CA MET A 157 -33.04 7.69 -3.46
C MET A 157 -33.72 8.98 -2.96
N LEU A 158 -33.04 9.77 -2.12
CA LEU A 158 -33.60 10.98 -1.53
C LEU A 158 -33.81 12.08 -2.57
N GLY A 159 -35.00 12.68 -2.58
CA GLY A 159 -35.33 13.84 -3.39
C GLY A 159 -35.43 15.14 -2.56
N GLN A 160 -35.78 16.24 -3.23
CA GLN A 160 -36.00 17.53 -2.57
C GLN A 160 -37.06 17.47 -1.46
N ARG A 161 -38.15 16.72 -1.69
CA ARG A 161 -39.28 16.61 -0.76
C ARG A 161 -38.83 16.09 0.60
N GLU A 162 -38.02 15.06 0.63
CA GLU A 162 -37.47 14.48 1.85
C GLU A 162 -36.35 15.37 2.41
N LEU A 163 -35.38 15.75 1.57
CA LEU A 163 -34.19 16.47 2.03
C LEU A 163 -34.48 17.79 2.71
N THR A 164 -35.51 18.53 2.26
CA THR A 164 -35.93 19.79 2.91
C THR A 164 -36.28 19.63 4.39
N ARG A 165 -36.67 18.42 4.81
CA ARG A 165 -37.05 18.09 6.19
C ARG A 165 -36.04 17.19 6.91
N LEU A 166 -34.95 16.79 6.25
CA LEU A 166 -33.92 15.93 6.83
C LEU A 166 -32.72 16.72 7.35
N GLU A 167 -32.14 16.22 8.43
CA GLU A 167 -30.90 16.73 9.01
C GLU A 167 -29.94 15.58 9.37
N PHE A 168 -28.64 15.82 9.19
CA PHE A 168 -27.59 14.81 9.39
C PHE A 168 -26.44 15.40 10.23
N PRO A 169 -26.63 15.55 11.56
CA PRO A 169 -25.71 16.31 12.40
C PRO A 169 -24.28 15.77 12.40
N ILE A 170 -24.12 14.45 12.29
CA ILE A 170 -22.82 13.79 12.37
C ILE A 170 -22.04 13.79 11.04
N GLY A 171 -22.68 14.13 9.91
CA GLY A 171 -21.98 14.16 8.61
C GLY A 171 -20.93 15.26 8.50
N GLU A 172 -20.98 16.26 9.38
CA GLU A 172 -19.99 17.33 9.49
C GLU A 172 -18.79 16.96 10.38
N LEU A 173 -18.86 15.85 11.12
CA LEU A 173 -17.77 15.40 11.98
C LEU A 173 -16.61 14.87 11.13
N ARG A 174 -15.38 15.17 11.56
CA ARG A 174 -14.14 14.88 10.84
C ARG A 174 -13.89 13.38 10.69
N ASP A 175 -14.15 12.64 11.76
CA ASP A 175 -13.91 11.21 11.84
C ASP A 175 -14.78 10.53 12.93
N LYS A 176 -14.78 9.20 12.93
CA LYS A 176 -15.46 8.40 13.96
C LYS A 176 -14.93 8.65 15.39
N ALA A 177 -13.68 9.07 15.55
CA ALA A 177 -13.12 9.33 16.88
C ALA A 177 -13.76 10.57 17.50
N GLU A 178 -14.04 11.60 16.70
CA GLU A 178 -14.81 12.77 17.11
C GLU A 178 -16.23 12.39 17.56
N THR A 179 -16.92 11.50 16.83
CA THR A 179 -18.21 10.96 17.26
C THR A 179 -18.13 10.29 18.64
N ARG A 180 -17.12 9.45 18.87
CA ARG A 180 -16.92 8.77 20.17
C ARG A 180 -16.54 9.74 21.27
N ALA A 181 -15.76 10.78 20.98
CA ALA A 181 -15.39 11.81 21.93
C ALA A 181 -16.62 12.62 22.39
N ILE A 182 -17.52 12.97 21.46
CA ILE A 182 -18.80 13.59 21.79
C ILE A 182 -19.64 12.64 22.63
N ALA A 183 -19.72 11.35 22.26
CA ALA A 183 -20.46 10.36 23.05
C ALA A 183 -19.94 10.28 24.50
N ALA A 184 -18.63 10.26 24.69
CA ALA A 184 -18.00 10.25 26.01
C ALA A 184 -18.26 11.55 26.80
N ARG A 185 -18.22 12.71 26.13
CA ARG A 185 -18.51 14.03 26.73
C ARG A 185 -19.91 14.09 27.34
N PHE A 186 -20.88 13.49 26.65
CA PHE A 186 -22.27 13.39 27.12
C PHE A 186 -22.53 12.17 28.01
N ALA A 187 -21.50 11.42 28.42
CA ALA A 187 -21.61 10.20 29.21
C ALA A 187 -22.57 9.15 28.60
N LEU A 188 -22.63 9.07 27.26
CA LEU A 188 -23.46 8.10 26.56
C LEU A 188 -22.84 6.70 26.66
N ALA A 189 -23.57 5.75 27.24
CA ALA A 189 -23.14 4.35 27.38
C ALA A 189 -22.78 3.67 26.05
N THR A 190 -23.32 4.17 24.94
CA THR A 190 -23.02 3.69 23.58
C THR A 190 -21.63 4.04 23.08
N ALA A 191 -20.84 4.86 23.79
CA ALA A 191 -19.52 5.35 23.34
C ALA A 191 -18.52 4.22 23.02
N THR A 192 -18.60 3.09 23.74
CA THR A 192 -17.72 1.92 23.56
C THR A 192 -18.36 0.80 22.75
N LYS A 193 -19.61 0.94 22.33
CA LYS A 193 -20.35 -0.10 21.60
C LYS A 193 -19.76 -0.30 20.20
N ALA A 194 -19.55 -1.56 19.82
CA ALA A 194 -19.10 -1.93 18.49
C ALA A 194 -20.13 -1.51 17.43
N GLU A 195 -19.64 -1.20 16.22
CA GLU A 195 -20.53 -0.92 15.09
C GLU A 195 -21.16 -2.21 14.59
N SER A 196 -22.44 -2.14 14.22
CA SER A 196 -23.12 -3.23 13.53
C SER A 196 -22.67 -3.28 12.08
N MET A 197 -22.22 -4.46 11.63
CA MET A 197 -21.64 -4.67 10.30
C MET A 197 -22.45 -5.66 9.43
N ASP A 198 -23.57 -6.19 9.93
CA ASP A 198 -24.38 -7.23 9.27
C ASP A 198 -25.76 -6.71 8.79
N ILE A 199 -26.41 -7.47 7.91
CA ILE A 199 -27.81 -7.22 7.51
C ILE A 199 -28.66 -7.30 8.78
N CYS A 200 -29.37 -6.21 9.08
CA CYS A 200 -29.92 -6.02 10.41
C CYS A 200 -30.86 -7.15 10.85
N PHE A 201 -31.64 -7.73 9.93
CA PHE A 201 -32.64 -8.80 10.12
C PHE A 201 -32.18 -10.21 9.75
N ALA A 202 -30.95 -10.37 9.26
CA ALA A 202 -30.37 -11.67 8.91
C ALA A 202 -28.94 -11.77 9.46
N PRO A 203 -28.76 -11.84 10.79
CA PRO A 203 -27.45 -11.97 11.41
C PRO A 203 -26.86 -13.36 11.10
N GLY A 204 -25.70 -13.39 10.44
CA GLY A 204 -25.10 -14.64 9.94
C GLY A 204 -25.29 -14.81 8.43
N ASP A 205 -25.67 -16.00 7.97
CA ASP A 205 -25.88 -16.27 6.55
C ASP A 205 -27.32 -15.93 6.13
N TYR A 206 -27.49 -14.84 5.37
CA TYR A 206 -28.79 -14.42 4.83
C TYR A 206 -29.49 -15.54 4.03
N ARG A 207 -28.73 -16.50 3.50
CA ARG A 207 -29.27 -17.64 2.75
C ARG A 207 -30.19 -18.50 3.60
N GLU A 208 -30.05 -18.52 4.92
CA GLU A 208 -30.96 -19.25 5.82
C GLU A 208 -32.37 -18.66 5.74
N LEU A 209 -32.49 -17.34 5.89
CA LEU A 209 -33.76 -16.62 5.77
C LEU A 209 -34.41 -16.81 4.40
N VAL A 210 -33.62 -16.65 3.32
CA VAL A 210 -34.14 -16.83 1.96
C VAL A 210 -34.53 -18.30 1.72
N ARG A 211 -33.81 -19.28 2.29
CA ARG A 211 -34.14 -20.71 2.16
C ARG A 211 -35.43 -21.08 2.89
N GLU A 212 -35.68 -20.48 4.04
CA GLU A 212 -36.91 -20.70 4.79
C GLU A 212 -38.13 -20.11 4.06
N ARG A 213 -38.03 -18.86 3.58
CA ARG A 213 -39.15 -18.13 2.98
C ARG A 213 -39.35 -18.38 1.49
N ALA A 214 -38.27 -18.69 0.76
CA ALA A 214 -38.26 -18.99 -0.67
C ALA A 214 -37.41 -20.24 -0.97
N PRO A 215 -37.83 -21.44 -0.50
CA PRO A 215 -37.07 -22.67 -0.67
C PRO A 215 -36.81 -23.02 -2.15
N GLY A 216 -37.68 -22.56 -3.06
CA GLY A 216 -37.50 -22.70 -4.51
C GLY A 216 -36.22 -22.05 -5.06
N ALA A 217 -35.68 -21.03 -4.39
CA ALA A 217 -34.42 -20.37 -4.79
C ALA A 217 -33.18 -21.22 -4.48
N PHE A 218 -33.32 -22.26 -3.64
CA PHE A 218 -32.26 -23.18 -3.22
C PHE A 218 -32.38 -24.56 -3.88
N VAL A 219 -33.05 -24.64 -5.02
CA VAL A 219 -33.04 -25.85 -5.85
C VAL A 219 -31.74 -25.89 -6.66
N PRO A 220 -30.96 -26.98 -6.58
CA PRO A 220 -29.73 -27.10 -7.36
C PRO A 220 -29.97 -26.99 -8.87
N GLY A 221 -28.99 -26.42 -9.57
CA GLY A 221 -29.07 -26.17 -11.01
C GLY A 221 -27.69 -26.12 -11.66
N PRO A 222 -27.64 -26.21 -13.00
CA PRO A 222 -26.37 -26.33 -13.72
C PRO A 222 -25.58 -25.02 -13.66
N VAL A 223 -24.25 -25.15 -13.59
CA VAL A 223 -23.33 -24.04 -13.83
C VAL A 223 -22.75 -24.22 -15.22
N GLU A 224 -22.90 -23.23 -16.08
CA GLU A 224 -22.63 -23.35 -17.51
C GLU A 224 -21.74 -22.21 -18.02
N ARG A 225 -20.98 -22.46 -19.08
CA ARG A 225 -20.30 -21.40 -19.83
C ARG A 225 -21.26 -20.71 -20.80
N THR A 226 -20.80 -19.60 -21.38
CA THR A 226 -21.51 -18.83 -22.41
C THR A 226 -21.84 -19.65 -23.67
N ASP A 227 -21.10 -20.72 -23.94
CA ASP A 227 -21.34 -21.66 -25.05
C ASP A 227 -22.33 -22.80 -24.70
N GLY A 228 -22.87 -22.82 -23.48
CA GLY A 228 -23.77 -23.85 -22.98
C GLY A 228 -23.08 -25.08 -22.38
N THR A 229 -21.74 -25.09 -22.29
CA THR A 229 -21.00 -26.19 -21.65
C THR A 229 -21.23 -26.20 -20.15
N VAL A 230 -21.79 -27.28 -19.62
CA VAL A 230 -21.97 -27.47 -18.17
C VAL A 230 -20.61 -27.76 -17.52
N VAL A 231 -20.23 -26.93 -16.54
CA VAL A 231 -18.94 -26.98 -15.82
C VAL A 231 -19.09 -27.27 -14.32
N GLY A 232 -20.32 -27.37 -13.82
CA GLY A 232 -20.60 -27.65 -12.41
C GLY A 232 -22.07 -27.64 -12.06
N THR A 233 -22.36 -27.61 -10.77
CA THR A 233 -23.73 -27.53 -10.23
C THR A 233 -23.71 -26.65 -9.00
N HIS A 234 -24.63 -25.69 -8.92
CA HIS A 234 -24.76 -24.80 -7.77
C HIS A 234 -25.82 -25.29 -6.79
N ALA A 235 -25.76 -24.82 -5.54
CA ALA A 235 -26.74 -25.15 -4.50
C ALA A 235 -28.07 -24.40 -4.62
N GLY A 236 -28.17 -23.44 -5.55
CA GLY A 236 -29.38 -22.70 -5.90
C GLY A 236 -29.07 -21.25 -6.26
N ILE A 237 -29.92 -20.64 -7.08
CA ILE A 237 -29.74 -19.25 -7.54
C ILE A 237 -29.75 -18.25 -6.38
N GLY A 238 -30.52 -18.50 -5.32
CA GLY A 238 -30.57 -17.65 -4.13
C GLY A 238 -29.31 -17.64 -3.28
N ALA A 239 -28.31 -18.48 -3.62
CA ALA A 239 -26.98 -18.50 -2.99
C ALA A 239 -25.91 -17.76 -3.81
N LEU A 240 -26.28 -17.24 -4.99
CA LEU A 240 -25.37 -16.69 -5.98
C LEU A 240 -25.67 -15.21 -6.24
N THR A 241 -24.62 -14.46 -6.54
CA THR A 241 -24.67 -13.06 -6.97
C THR A 241 -23.83 -12.89 -8.24
N VAL A 242 -24.25 -12.02 -9.16
CA VAL A 242 -23.44 -11.68 -10.33
C VAL A 242 -22.09 -11.11 -9.89
N GLY A 243 -20.99 -11.62 -10.47
CA GLY A 243 -19.62 -11.33 -10.07
C GLY A 243 -19.10 -12.19 -8.91
N GLN A 244 -19.92 -13.08 -8.33
CA GLN A 244 -19.48 -14.05 -7.33
C GLN A 244 -18.54 -15.09 -7.97
N ARG A 245 -17.48 -15.44 -7.24
CA ARG A 245 -16.50 -16.46 -7.62
C ARG A 245 -16.55 -17.67 -6.71
N THR A 246 -16.53 -17.43 -5.40
CA THR A 246 -16.49 -18.49 -4.38
C THR A 246 -17.88 -19.08 -4.16
N GLY A 247 -17.95 -20.39 -3.94
CA GLY A 247 -19.22 -21.07 -3.63
C GLY A 247 -20.17 -21.24 -4.82
N VAL A 248 -19.69 -21.06 -6.06
CA VAL A 248 -20.49 -21.22 -7.29
C VAL A 248 -20.71 -22.69 -7.66
N GLY A 249 -19.88 -23.61 -7.15
CA GLY A 249 -20.00 -25.05 -7.44
C GLY A 249 -19.26 -25.52 -8.69
N VAL A 250 -18.16 -24.83 -9.02
CA VAL A 250 -17.30 -25.11 -10.18
C VAL A 250 -15.95 -25.62 -9.69
N ALA A 251 -15.49 -26.76 -10.22
CA ALA A 251 -14.18 -27.35 -9.95
C ALA A 251 -13.28 -27.35 -11.21
N THR A 252 -13.43 -26.32 -12.05
CA THR A 252 -12.54 -26.07 -13.18
C THR A 252 -11.33 -25.31 -12.65
N GLY A 253 -10.10 -25.73 -12.93
CA GLY A 253 -8.87 -25.04 -12.50
C GLY A 253 -8.71 -23.58 -12.98
N GLU A 254 -9.74 -22.98 -13.55
CA GLU A 254 -9.85 -21.63 -14.06
C GLU A 254 -10.74 -20.77 -13.13
N ARG A 255 -10.36 -19.50 -12.91
CA ARG A 255 -11.15 -18.54 -12.12
C ARG A 255 -12.39 -18.11 -12.93
N LEU A 256 -13.54 -18.69 -12.61
CA LEU A 256 -14.83 -18.33 -13.20
C LEU A 256 -15.68 -17.48 -12.24
N TYR A 257 -16.40 -16.51 -12.82
CA TYR A 257 -17.28 -15.56 -12.16
C TYR A 257 -18.68 -15.74 -12.72
N VAL A 258 -19.71 -15.62 -11.88
CA VAL A 258 -21.10 -15.59 -12.33
C VAL A 258 -21.32 -14.36 -13.22
N LEU A 259 -21.55 -14.58 -14.51
CA LEU A 259 -21.86 -13.53 -15.49
C LEU A 259 -23.34 -13.12 -15.42
N HIS A 260 -24.21 -14.10 -15.26
CA HIS A 260 -25.67 -13.93 -15.23
C HIS A 260 -26.32 -15.16 -14.58
N LEU A 261 -27.49 -14.96 -13.96
CA LEU A 261 -28.31 -16.00 -13.37
C LEU A 261 -29.60 -16.12 -14.19
N ASP A 262 -29.82 -17.29 -14.79
CA ASP A 262 -31.03 -17.63 -15.53
C ASP A 262 -31.99 -18.33 -14.55
N THR A 263 -33.04 -17.63 -14.13
CA THR A 263 -33.98 -18.14 -13.12
C THR A 263 -34.98 -19.14 -13.68
N ASP A 264 -35.34 -19.04 -14.96
CA ASP A 264 -36.26 -19.96 -15.64
C ASP A 264 -35.64 -21.35 -15.77
N ARG A 265 -34.38 -21.40 -16.21
CA ARG A 265 -33.60 -22.63 -16.30
C ARG A 265 -32.93 -23.02 -14.99
N ARG A 266 -32.93 -22.11 -14.00
CA ARG A 266 -32.17 -22.22 -12.75
C ARG A 266 -30.69 -22.49 -13.02
N ALA A 267 -30.11 -21.79 -13.98
CA ALA A 267 -28.72 -21.98 -14.40
C ALA A 267 -27.87 -20.77 -14.01
N ALA A 268 -26.63 -21.02 -13.59
CA ALA A 268 -25.64 -19.96 -13.40
C ALA A 268 -24.68 -19.95 -14.59
N VAL A 269 -24.70 -18.87 -15.38
CA VAL A 269 -23.76 -18.70 -16.48
C VAL A 269 -22.47 -18.08 -15.92
N VAL A 270 -21.34 -18.72 -16.15
CA VAL A 270 -20.03 -18.33 -15.64
C VAL A 270 -19.03 -18.07 -16.76
N GLY A 271 -18.05 -17.21 -16.47
CA GLY A 271 -16.98 -16.89 -17.40
C GLY A 271 -15.79 -16.26 -16.71
N THR A 272 -14.80 -15.91 -17.51
CA THR A 272 -13.53 -15.36 -17.08
C THR A 272 -13.66 -13.94 -16.55
N ARG A 273 -12.57 -13.47 -15.93
CA ARG A 273 -12.39 -12.08 -15.49
C ARG A 273 -12.63 -11.06 -16.62
N ALA A 274 -12.25 -11.40 -17.86
CA ALA A 274 -12.44 -10.53 -19.02
C ALA A 274 -13.91 -10.48 -19.46
N GLU A 275 -14.64 -11.58 -19.35
CA GLU A 275 -16.05 -11.69 -19.78
C GLU A 275 -17.02 -10.98 -18.82
N ILE A 276 -16.72 -10.97 -17.52
CA ILE A 276 -17.50 -10.20 -16.52
C ILE A 276 -17.21 -8.69 -16.58
N ALA A 277 -16.09 -8.28 -17.17
CA ALA A 277 -15.75 -6.87 -17.28
C ALA A 277 -16.71 -6.17 -18.28
N ARG A 278 -17.60 -5.33 -17.75
CA ARG A 278 -18.52 -4.50 -18.54
C ARG A 278 -18.15 -3.03 -18.43
N THR A 279 -18.36 -2.31 -19.51
CA THR A 279 -18.31 -0.85 -19.57
C THR A 279 -19.70 -0.24 -19.63
N THR A 280 -20.73 -1.02 -19.96
CA THR A 280 -22.10 -0.51 -20.14
C THR A 280 -23.06 -1.20 -19.19
N TYR A 281 -23.87 -0.41 -18.48
CA TYR A 281 -24.88 -0.88 -17.53
C TYR A 281 -26.23 -0.24 -17.84
N GLN A 282 -27.29 -1.03 -17.75
CA GLN A 282 -28.66 -0.51 -17.79
C GLN A 282 -29.13 -0.28 -16.35
N LEU A 283 -29.64 0.92 -16.10
CA LEU A 283 -30.15 1.35 -14.81
C LEU A 283 -31.66 1.51 -14.91
N SER A 284 -32.37 1.03 -13.90
CA SER A 284 -33.80 1.28 -13.67
C SER A 284 -33.98 2.10 -12.39
N ASP A 285 -35.16 2.71 -12.24
CA ASP A 285 -35.54 3.48 -11.06
C ASP A 285 -34.55 4.61 -10.72
N VAL A 286 -34.04 5.27 -11.75
CA VAL A 286 -33.03 6.32 -11.59
C VAL A 286 -33.66 7.51 -10.85
N ARG A 287 -32.97 7.98 -9.80
CA ARG A 287 -33.39 9.12 -8.99
C ARG A 287 -32.34 10.20 -8.99
N PHE A 288 -32.80 11.45 -9.09
CA PHE A 288 -31.97 12.64 -8.97
C PHE A 288 -32.41 13.43 -7.76
N VAL A 289 -31.46 13.81 -6.91
CA VAL A 289 -31.72 14.67 -5.75
C VAL A 289 -32.42 15.96 -6.18
N SER A 290 -32.03 16.53 -7.33
CA SER A 290 -32.62 17.72 -7.94
C SER A 290 -34.05 17.53 -8.48
N GLY A 291 -34.55 16.30 -8.57
CA GLY A 291 -35.79 15.94 -9.28
C GLY A 291 -35.55 15.60 -10.75
N ASP A 292 -34.71 16.38 -11.43
CA ASP A 292 -34.39 16.23 -12.85
C ASP A 292 -32.91 15.90 -13.06
N PRO A 293 -32.56 15.14 -14.13
CA PRO A 293 -31.17 14.98 -14.54
C PRO A 293 -30.56 16.33 -14.99
N PRO A 294 -29.22 16.51 -14.87
CA PRO A 294 -28.55 17.72 -15.35
C PRO A 294 -28.76 17.98 -16.85
N SER A 295 -28.81 16.90 -17.63
CA SER A 295 -29.08 16.87 -19.07
C SER A 295 -29.45 15.44 -19.49
N SER A 296 -29.92 15.24 -20.73
CA SER A 296 -30.21 13.91 -21.27
C SER A 296 -28.97 13.01 -21.35
N ARG A 297 -27.79 13.62 -21.51
CA ARG A 297 -26.48 12.97 -21.42
C ARG A 297 -25.51 13.82 -20.61
N PHE A 298 -24.82 13.25 -19.63
CA PHE A 298 -23.82 13.96 -18.83
C PHE A 298 -22.67 13.07 -18.37
N ALA A 299 -21.49 13.67 -18.19
CA ALA A 299 -20.35 13.01 -17.59
C ALA A 299 -20.40 13.15 -16.05
N THR A 300 -20.08 12.07 -15.34
CA THR A 300 -20.07 12.04 -13.88
C THR A 300 -19.15 10.93 -13.36
N ASN A 301 -19.03 10.84 -12.04
CA ASN A 301 -18.44 9.69 -11.38
C ASN A 301 -19.54 8.81 -10.78
N VAL A 302 -19.41 7.50 -10.97
CA VAL A 302 -20.35 6.49 -10.44
C VAL A 302 -19.67 5.52 -9.51
N VAL A 303 -20.45 4.96 -8.57
CA VAL A 303 -19.99 3.94 -7.63
C VAL A 303 -20.96 2.76 -7.74
N LEU A 304 -20.47 1.61 -8.17
CA LEU A 304 -21.31 0.43 -8.45
C LEU A 304 -21.64 -0.41 -7.20
N ARG A 305 -20.90 -0.21 -6.10
CA ARG A 305 -21.10 -0.91 -4.82
C ARG A 305 -20.70 -0.04 -3.66
N TYR A 306 -21.29 -0.24 -2.48
CA TYR A 306 -20.91 0.49 -1.28
C TYR A 306 -19.39 0.38 -1.01
N ARG A 307 -18.73 1.53 -0.75
CA ARG A 307 -17.26 1.66 -0.64
C ARG A 307 -16.47 1.26 -1.90
N GLY A 308 -17.12 1.20 -3.05
CA GLY A 308 -16.46 1.06 -4.35
C GLY A 308 -15.69 2.31 -4.74
N ILE A 309 -14.76 2.14 -5.67
CA ILE A 309 -14.03 3.24 -6.29
C ILE A 309 -15.00 4.03 -7.17
N ALA A 310 -14.86 5.35 -7.17
CA ALA A 310 -15.59 6.22 -8.07
C ALA A 310 -15.00 6.10 -9.48
N LEU A 311 -15.81 5.67 -10.44
CA LEU A 311 -15.43 5.44 -11.83
C LEU A 311 -15.97 6.57 -12.70
N ALA A 312 -15.13 7.12 -13.58
CA ALA A 312 -15.57 8.10 -14.56
C ALA A 312 -16.49 7.44 -15.59
N ALA A 313 -17.60 8.12 -15.91
CA ALA A 313 -18.64 7.58 -16.76
C ALA A 313 -19.49 8.64 -17.43
N HIS A 314 -20.16 8.24 -18.50
CA HIS A 314 -21.23 8.97 -19.16
C HIS A 314 -22.57 8.31 -18.84
N VAL A 315 -23.59 9.12 -18.55
CA VAL A 315 -24.94 8.65 -18.25
C VAL A 315 -25.89 9.26 -19.27
N ASP A 316 -26.60 8.40 -19.99
CA ASP A 316 -27.67 8.73 -20.93
C ASP A 316 -29.02 8.37 -20.29
N VAL A 317 -29.86 9.37 -20.03
CA VAL A 317 -31.11 9.21 -19.27
C VAL A 317 -32.30 9.24 -20.23
N ASP A 318 -33.17 8.24 -20.13
CA ASP A 318 -34.48 8.18 -20.77
C ASP A 318 -35.57 7.91 -19.73
N ARG A 319 -36.26 8.98 -19.29
CA ARG A 319 -37.29 8.96 -18.24
C ARG A 319 -36.78 8.31 -16.94
N ASP A 320 -37.28 7.12 -16.60
CA ASP A 320 -36.96 6.36 -15.39
C ASP A 320 -35.80 5.36 -15.60
N HIS A 321 -35.27 5.26 -16.82
CA HIS A 321 -34.15 4.40 -17.19
C HIS A 321 -32.92 5.23 -17.53
N ALA A 322 -31.73 4.64 -17.36
CA ALA A 322 -30.50 5.23 -17.89
C ALA A 322 -29.53 4.17 -18.38
N THR A 323 -28.78 4.50 -19.43
CA THR A 323 -27.60 3.76 -19.83
C THR A 323 -26.37 4.43 -19.23
N LEU A 324 -25.57 3.66 -18.50
CA LEU A 324 -24.31 4.08 -17.91
C LEU A 324 -23.16 3.49 -18.72
N GLU A 325 -22.29 4.34 -19.26
CA GLU A 325 -21.08 3.97 -20.00
C GLU A 325 -19.83 4.41 -19.20
N LEU A 326 -19.07 3.46 -18.68
CA LEU A 326 -17.80 3.71 -18.00
C LEU A 326 -16.68 4.01 -19.00
N ASP A 327 -15.82 4.98 -18.66
CA ASP A 327 -14.67 5.36 -19.50
C ASP A 327 -13.59 4.25 -19.56
N ALA A 328 -13.59 3.33 -18.61
CA ALA A 328 -12.77 2.12 -18.60
C ALA A 328 -13.54 0.94 -17.99
N PRO A 329 -13.22 -0.31 -18.36
CA PRO A 329 -13.85 -1.48 -17.74
C PRO A 329 -13.60 -1.47 -16.23
N ALA A 330 -14.65 -1.71 -15.44
CA ALA A 330 -14.65 -1.60 -13.98
C ALA A 330 -13.57 -2.44 -13.24
N LEU A 331 -12.88 -3.34 -13.97
CA LEU A 331 -11.90 -4.28 -13.45
C LEU A 331 -10.47 -4.10 -14.03
N VAL A 332 -10.29 -3.22 -15.01
CA VAL A 332 -9.03 -2.97 -15.75
C VAL A 332 -8.38 -1.64 -15.36
N ALA A 333 -9.06 -0.87 -14.52
CA ALA A 333 -8.70 0.50 -14.24
C ALA A 333 -7.32 0.63 -13.55
N VAL A 334 -6.93 -0.29 -12.67
CA VAL A 334 -5.66 -0.21 -11.92
C VAL A 334 -4.40 -0.29 -12.81
N LEU A 335 -4.41 -1.01 -13.93
CA LEU A 335 -3.27 -1.08 -14.85
C LEU A 335 -3.28 0.03 -15.93
N ARG A 336 -4.38 0.79 -16.08
CA ARG A 336 -4.55 1.86 -17.09
C ARG A 336 -4.69 3.28 -16.50
N GLU A 337 -4.94 3.43 -15.21
CA GLU A 337 -5.42 4.68 -14.57
C GLU A 337 -4.38 5.81 -14.39
N GLY A 338 -3.17 5.70 -14.97
CA GLY A 338 -2.19 6.81 -14.90
C GLY A 338 -1.76 7.19 -13.49
N ARG A 339 -1.87 6.26 -12.54
CA ARG A 339 -1.34 6.39 -11.18
C ARG A 339 -0.04 5.61 -11.09
N LEU A 340 0.92 6.17 -10.34
CA LEU A 340 2.19 5.51 -10.06
C LEU A 340 1.95 4.16 -9.38
N SER A 341 2.67 3.14 -9.88
CA SER A 341 2.68 1.73 -9.48
C SER A 341 2.45 1.47 -7.98
N PRO A 342 1.74 0.39 -7.59
CA PRO A 342 1.32 0.08 -6.21
C PRO A 342 2.44 -0.51 -5.33
N TYR A 343 3.58 0.18 -5.24
CA TYR A 343 4.51 0.11 -4.11
C TYR A 343 4.82 1.58 -3.73
N THR A 344 4.53 2.12 -2.55
CA THR A 344 4.08 1.59 -1.25
C THR A 344 3.22 2.62 -0.53
N TYR A 345 1.99 2.26 -0.12
CA TYR A 345 1.26 2.58 1.14
C TYR A 345 1.16 4.02 1.72
N THR A 346 2.05 4.95 1.35
CA THR A 346 2.24 6.35 1.77
C THR A 346 3.14 7.06 0.72
N TYR A 347 3.52 8.33 0.92
CA TYR A 347 4.49 9.04 0.06
C TYR A 347 5.94 8.59 0.37
N ASP A 348 6.21 7.29 0.42
CA ASP A 348 7.44 6.74 1.02
C ASP A 348 8.70 7.01 0.18
N HIS A 349 8.61 6.86 -1.15
CA HIS A 349 9.71 7.11 -2.08
C HIS A 349 9.29 8.00 -3.25
N VAL A 350 10.22 8.80 -3.73
CA VAL A 350 10.07 9.58 -4.96
C VAL A 350 9.86 8.64 -6.17
N PRO A 351 9.01 9.01 -7.15
CA PRO A 351 8.55 8.07 -8.17
C PRO A 351 9.47 7.87 -9.38
N GLY A 352 10.51 8.70 -9.56
CA GLY A 352 11.29 8.76 -10.78
C GLY A 352 12.07 7.48 -11.09
N GLY A 353 12.50 6.73 -10.08
CA GLY A 353 13.21 5.47 -10.27
C GLY A 353 12.26 4.38 -10.75
N TRP A 354 11.08 4.29 -10.14
CA TRP A 354 10.01 3.39 -10.55
C TRP A 354 9.54 3.64 -11.98
N LEU A 355 9.38 4.89 -12.38
CA LEU A 355 9.01 5.25 -13.75
C LEU A 355 10.03 4.74 -14.78
N GLN A 356 11.32 4.75 -14.44
CA GLN A 356 12.38 4.24 -15.31
C GLN A 356 12.37 2.72 -15.40
N ILE A 357 12.13 2.02 -14.28
CA ILE A 357 11.93 0.56 -14.29
C ILE A 357 10.70 0.20 -15.13
N ALA A 358 9.57 0.87 -14.92
CA ALA A 358 8.35 0.66 -15.69
C ALA A 358 8.55 0.90 -17.19
N ALA A 359 9.25 1.99 -17.56
CA ALA A 359 9.58 2.27 -18.96
C ALA A 359 10.48 1.18 -19.57
N TRP A 360 11.44 0.67 -18.81
CA TRP A 360 12.27 -0.46 -19.23
C TRP A 360 11.45 -1.73 -19.43
N LEU A 361 10.63 -2.11 -18.45
CA LEU A 361 9.77 -3.30 -18.54
C LEU A 361 8.78 -3.19 -19.71
N GLY A 362 8.23 -1.99 -19.97
CA GLY A 362 7.38 -1.75 -21.14
C GLY A 362 8.12 -1.82 -22.48
N LEU A 363 9.41 -1.48 -22.51
CA LEU A 363 10.24 -1.53 -23.71
C LEU A 363 10.66 -2.96 -24.07
N VAL A 364 11.13 -3.73 -23.09
CA VAL A 364 11.70 -5.07 -23.34
C VAL A 364 10.72 -6.21 -23.08
N GLY A 365 9.63 -5.94 -22.34
CA GLY A 365 8.70 -6.93 -21.80
C GLY A 365 9.06 -7.30 -20.36
N PRO A 366 8.08 -7.46 -19.44
CA PRO A 366 8.35 -7.60 -18.01
C PRO A 366 9.13 -8.87 -17.65
N ARG A 367 8.96 -9.97 -18.40
CA ARG A 367 9.67 -11.25 -18.20
C ARG A 367 10.70 -11.55 -19.30
N ALA A 368 11.20 -10.53 -20.01
CA ALA A 368 12.16 -10.71 -21.11
C ALA A 368 13.42 -11.51 -20.73
N PHE A 369 13.83 -11.41 -19.46
CA PHE A 369 14.98 -12.14 -18.91
C PHE A 369 14.57 -13.17 -17.84
N GLY A 370 13.36 -13.71 -17.96
CA GLY A 370 12.83 -14.83 -17.18
C GLY A 370 11.85 -14.41 -16.08
N SER A 371 12.29 -13.62 -15.10
CA SER A 371 11.40 -13.04 -14.06
C SER A 371 11.40 -11.51 -14.14
N VAL A 372 10.40 -10.85 -13.55
CA VAL A 372 10.30 -9.39 -13.50
C VAL A 372 11.52 -8.79 -12.81
N THR A 373 11.91 -9.38 -11.68
CA THR A 373 13.12 -8.99 -10.95
C THR A 373 14.38 -9.18 -11.80
N ALA A 374 14.50 -10.28 -12.54
CA ALA A 374 15.65 -10.51 -13.42
C ALA A 374 15.72 -9.48 -14.56
N THR A 375 14.58 -9.15 -15.17
CA THR A 375 14.49 -8.10 -16.19
C THR A 375 14.90 -6.73 -15.63
N ALA A 376 14.49 -6.40 -14.40
CA ALA A 376 14.92 -5.18 -13.72
C ALA A 376 16.43 -5.20 -13.39
N ARG A 377 17.01 -6.34 -13.00
CA ARG A 377 18.46 -6.46 -12.77
C ARG A 377 19.29 -6.22 -14.04
N VAL A 378 18.78 -6.59 -15.22
CA VAL A 378 19.45 -6.27 -16.49
C VAL A 378 19.52 -4.77 -16.72
N LEU A 379 18.47 -4.01 -16.37
CA LEU A 379 18.56 -2.55 -16.39
C LEU A 379 19.68 -2.05 -15.48
N MET A 380 19.80 -2.58 -14.27
CA MET A 380 20.86 -2.18 -13.33
C MET A 380 22.25 -2.45 -13.89
N LEU A 381 22.46 -3.58 -14.56
CA LEU A 381 23.71 -3.88 -15.24
C LEU A 381 24.01 -2.86 -16.36
N VAL A 382 23.04 -2.53 -17.20
CA VAL A 382 23.19 -1.54 -18.27
C VAL A 382 23.55 -0.17 -17.70
N LEU A 383 22.85 0.26 -16.65
CA LEU A 383 23.10 1.52 -15.96
C LEU A 383 24.49 1.53 -15.29
N HIS A 384 24.89 0.42 -14.68
CA HIS A 384 26.20 0.30 -14.04
C HIS A 384 27.34 0.40 -15.06
N VAL A 385 27.27 -0.33 -16.17
CA VAL A 385 28.28 -0.26 -17.25
C VAL A 385 28.39 1.16 -17.80
N ALA A 386 27.26 1.82 -18.04
CA ALA A 386 27.24 3.21 -18.49
C ALA A 386 27.83 4.16 -17.42
N ALA A 387 27.50 3.95 -16.14
CA ALA A 387 28.03 4.74 -15.03
C ALA A 387 29.56 4.61 -14.91
N VAL A 388 30.14 3.43 -15.10
CA VAL A 388 31.61 3.25 -15.12
C VAL A 388 32.26 4.13 -16.19
N VAL A 389 31.68 4.17 -17.40
CA VAL A 389 32.16 5.02 -18.49
C VAL A 389 32.04 6.50 -18.13
N PHE A 390 30.87 6.93 -17.62
CA PHE A 390 30.67 8.32 -17.22
C PHE A 390 31.58 8.75 -16.07
N LEU A 391 31.84 7.87 -15.09
CA LEU A 391 32.75 8.12 -13.98
C LEU A 391 34.18 8.34 -14.48
N PHE A 392 34.65 7.50 -15.41
CA PHE A 392 35.94 7.67 -16.07
C PHE A 392 36.02 9.00 -16.83
N LEU A 393 35.00 9.33 -17.62
CA LEU A 393 34.94 10.58 -18.39
C LEU A 393 34.94 11.81 -17.46
N ALA A 394 34.15 11.76 -16.37
CA ALA A 394 34.12 12.79 -15.34
C ALA A 394 35.51 12.98 -14.73
N ALA A 395 36.15 11.90 -14.28
CA ALA A 395 37.49 11.91 -13.70
C ALA A 395 38.51 12.59 -14.62
N ARG A 396 38.54 12.21 -15.91
CA ARG A 396 39.43 12.81 -16.91
C ARG A 396 39.16 14.30 -17.12
N ARG A 397 37.88 14.70 -17.16
CA ARG A 397 37.48 16.11 -17.33
C ARG A 397 37.75 16.97 -16.09
N LEU A 398 37.78 16.37 -14.90
CA LEU A 398 38.17 17.00 -13.65
C LEU A 398 39.69 17.15 -13.49
N GLY A 399 40.48 16.68 -14.46
CA GLY A 399 41.93 16.86 -14.48
C GLY A 399 42.72 15.67 -13.90
N MET A 400 42.05 14.56 -13.58
CA MET A 400 42.73 13.37 -13.09
C MET A 400 43.60 12.73 -14.18
N ARG A 401 44.79 12.25 -13.78
CA ARG A 401 45.67 11.45 -14.66
C ARG A 401 44.94 10.18 -15.11
N THR A 402 45.24 9.71 -16.33
CA THR A 402 44.59 8.52 -16.91
C THR A 402 44.68 7.32 -15.99
N ALA A 403 45.82 7.10 -15.32
CA ALA A 403 46.00 6.01 -14.36
C ALA A 403 45.02 6.11 -13.18
N ALA A 404 44.89 7.28 -12.53
CA ALA A 404 43.96 7.46 -11.40
C ALA A 404 42.49 7.32 -11.85
N ALA A 405 42.14 7.87 -13.01
CA ALA A 405 40.79 7.73 -13.56
C ALA A 405 40.45 6.27 -13.89
N THR A 406 41.42 5.51 -14.43
CA THR A 406 41.26 4.09 -14.75
C THR A 406 41.12 3.27 -13.48
N LEU A 407 41.99 3.49 -12.48
CA LEU A 407 41.91 2.79 -11.19
C LEU A 407 40.59 3.06 -10.48
N GLY A 408 40.09 4.31 -10.49
CA GLY A 408 38.79 4.63 -9.89
C GLY A 408 37.61 3.98 -10.64
N ALA A 409 37.64 3.98 -11.97
CA ALA A 409 36.61 3.31 -12.77
C ALA A 409 36.62 1.79 -12.58
N LEU A 410 37.81 1.17 -12.51
CA LEU A 410 37.97 -0.26 -12.22
C LEU A 410 37.51 -0.61 -10.80
N ALA A 411 37.83 0.22 -9.81
CA ALA A 411 37.35 0.04 -8.44
C ALA A 411 35.82 0.11 -8.39
N PHE A 412 35.20 1.03 -9.12
CA PHE A 412 33.74 1.10 -9.21
C PHE A 412 33.13 -0.10 -9.94
N ALA A 413 33.80 -0.62 -10.97
CA ALA A 413 33.31 -1.75 -11.77
C ALA A 413 33.47 -3.12 -11.09
N ALA A 414 34.52 -3.30 -10.28
CA ALA A 414 34.96 -4.61 -9.82
C ALA A 414 35.06 -4.77 -8.29
N SER A 415 34.79 -3.71 -7.52
CA SER A 415 34.67 -3.83 -6.06
C SER A 415 33.59 -4.86 -5.69
N PRO A 416 33.85 -5.78 -4.74
CA PRO A 416 32.82 -6.71 -4.25
C PRO A 416 31.55 -5.99 -3.78
N LEU A 417 31.69 -4.83 -3.12
CA LEU A 417 30.57 -4.01 -2.66
C LEU A 417 29.78 -3.40 -3.84
N ALA A 418 30.50 -2.88 -4.84
CA ALA A 418 29.87 -2.30 -6.03
C ALA A 418 29.14 -3.35 -6.88
N VAL A 419 29.73 -4.54 -7.03
CA VAL A 419 29.11 -5.67 -7.75
C VAL A 419 27.90 -6.20 -6.98
N PHE A 420 28.01 -6.33 -5.65
CA PHE A 420 26.92 -6.84 -4.81
C PHE A 420 25.67 -5.96 -4.88
N TYR A 421 25.79 -4.65 -4.67
CA TYR A 421 24.62 -3.77 -4.76
C TYR A 421 24.25 -3.44 -6.20
N GLY A 422 25.22 -3.32 -7.11
CA GLY A 422 24.98 -2.99 -8.52
C GLY A 422 24.17 -4.03 -9.30
N ARG A 423 24.13 -5.29 -8.83
CA ARG A 423 23.28 -6.35 -9.40
C ARG A 423 21.86 -6.38 -8.83
N GLU A 424 21.57 -5.60 -7.78
CA GLU A 424 20.25 -5.58 -7.15
C GLU A 424 19.30 -4.62 -7.86
N ALA A 425 18.03 -4.99 -7.97
CA ALA A 425 16.98 -4.17 -8.58
C ALA A 425 16.46 -3.11 -7.59
N ILE A 426 17.34 -2.19 -7.18
CA ILE A 426 17.05 -1.11 -6.22
C ILE A 426 17.12 0.27 -6.86
N LEU A 427 16.31 1.21 -6.36
CA LEU A 427 16.25 2.59 -6.87
C LEU A 427 17.58 3.33 -6.71
N ASP A 428 18.35 2.99 -5.67
CA ASP A 428 19.65 3.57 -5.36
C ASP A 428 20.66 3.41 -6.50
N ASN A 429 20.57 2.34 -7.29
CA ASN A 429 21.42 2.14 -8.48
C ASN A 429 21.08 3.13 -9.61
N ILE A 430 19.79 3.41 -9.82
CA ILE A 430 19.31 4.41 -10.79
C ILE A 430 19.75 5.81 -10.35
N MET A 431 19.60 6.13 -9.06
CA MET A 431 20.09 7.36 -8.46
C MET A 431 21.61 7.51 -8.67
N ALA A 432 22.40 6.49 -8.33
CA ALA A 432 23.85 6.51 -8.48
C ALA A 432 24.27 6.75 -9.94
N PHE A 433 23.61 6.10 -10.91
CA PHE A 433 23.83 6.36 -12.34
C PHE A 433 23.62 7.83 -12.69
N TRP A 434 22.48 8.43 -12.31
CA TRP A 434 22.19 9.83 -12.62
C TRP A 434 23.10 10.82 -11.91
N LEU A 435 23.57 10.51 -10.70
CA LEU A 435 24.60 11.29 -10.02
C LEU A 435 25.90 11.29 -10.84
N VAL A 436 26.37 10.13 -11.30
CA VAL A 436 27.58 10.03 -12.11
C VAL A 436 27.42 10.76 -13.45
N VAL A 437 26.24 10.67 -14.09
CA VAL A 437 25.91 11.47 -15.29
C VAL A 437 25.95 12.97 -14.99
N ALA A 438 25.34 13.42 -13.89
CA ALA A 438 25.37 14.81 -13.46
C ALA A 438 26.82 15.29 -13.25
N LEU A 439 27.67 14.46 -12.63
CA LEU A 439 29.10 14.75 -12.43
C LEU A 439 29.83 14.87 -13.77
N ALA A 440 29.60 13.95 -14.71
CA ALA A 440 30.23 13.97 -16.03
C ALA A 440 29.84 15.22 -16.83
N LEU A 441 28.55 15.58 -16.82
CA LEU A 441 28.04 16.79 -17.48
C LEU A 441 28.59 18.06 -16.84
N LEU A 442 28.62 18.14 -15.50
CA LEU A 442 29.22 19.24 -14.75
C LEU A 442 30.70 19.38 -15.09
N ALA A 443 31.46 18.28 -15.08
CA ALA A 443 32.88 18.27 -15.41
C ALA A 443 33.14 18.71 -16.87
N ALA A 444 32.20 18.43 -17.78
CA ALA A 444 32.25 18.85 -19.18
C ALA A 444 31.73 20.29 -19.42
N ALA A 445 31.11 20.93 -18.44
CA ALA A 445 30.41 22.20 -18.64
C ALA A 445 31.37 23.36 -18.93
N ARG A 446 31.21 23.95 -20.12
CA ARG A 446 31.91 25.20 -20.54
C ARG A 446 30.99 26.43 -20.51
N GLY A 447 29.70 26.23 -20.27
CA GLY A 447 28.67 27.28 -20.32
C GLY A 447 27.37 26.83 -19.63
N PRO A 448 26.37 27.72 -19.56
CA PRO A 448 25.15 27.50 -18.77
C PRO A 448 24.28 26.34 -19.31
N ARG A 449 24.26 26.08 -20.62
CA ARG A 449 23.47 24.98 -21.20
C ARG A 449 23.87 23.61 -20.67
N MET A 450 25.16 23.29 -20.70
CA MET A 450 25.66 22.01 -20.18
C MET A 450 25.52 21.93 -18.66
N MET A 451 25.67 23.05 -17.96
CA MET A 451 25.40 23.13 -16.52
C MET A 451 23.93 22.87 -16.19
N ALA A 452 23.00 23.32 -17.05
CA ALA A 452 21.58 23.02 -16.93
C ALA A 452 21.25 21.54 -17.15
N LEU A 453 21.93 20.89 -18.10
CA LEU A 453 21.81 19.43 -18.25
C LEU A 453 22.35 18.68 -17.03
N ALA A 454 23.46 19.13 -16.44
CA ALA A 454 23.97 18.57 -15.19
C ALA A 454 22.96 18.74 -14.04
N GLY A 455 22.32 19.90 -13.97
CA GLY A 455 21.27 20.18 -12.99
C GLY A 455 20.02 19.32 -13.20
N ALA A 456 19.61 19.12 -14.45
CA ALA A 456 18.51 18.22 -14.78
C ALA A 456 18.82 16.78 -14.37
N ALA A 457 20.02 16.27 -14.70
CA ALA A 457 20.47 14.94 -14.28
C ALA A 457 20.50 14.78 -12.75
N LEU A 458 20.95 15.82 -12.02
CA LEU A 458 20.89 15.83 -10.55
C LEU A 458 19.45 15.80 -10.03
N GLY A 459 18.53 16.53 -10.67
CA GLY A 459 17.10 16.49 -10.38
C GLY A 459 16.50 15.10 -10.60
N VAL A 460 16.85 14.41 -11.69
CA VAL A 460 16.42 13.03 -11.96
C VAL A 460 17.01 12.06 -10.93
N ALA A 461 18.26 12.23 -10.50
CA ALA A 461 18.83 11.41 -9.43
C ALA A 461 18.02 11.53 -8.14
N ILE A 462 17.69 12.76 -7.74
CA ILE A 462 16.90 13.04 -6.53
C ILE A 462 15.47 12.53 -6.64
N LEU A 463 14.85 12.62 -7.82
CA LEU A 463 13.54 12.02 -8.08
C LEU A 463 13.60 10.49 -8.19
N SER A 464 14.79 9.93 -8.44
CA SER A 464 14.97 8.47 -8.45
C SER A 464 15.05 7.91 -7.03
N LYS A 465 15.75 8.63 -6.13
CA LYS A 465 15.86 8.26 -4.72
C LYS A 465 16.25 9.49 -3.88
N GLU A 466 15.48 9.75 -2.81
CA GLU A 466 15.57 10.94 -1.96
C GLU A 466 16.91 11.17 -1.23
N PRO A 467 17.72 10.16 -0.84
CA PRO A 467 19.04 10.34 -0.21
C PRO A 467 20.02 11.20 -1.03
N ALA A 468 19.86 11.29 -2.35
CA ALA A 468 20.71 12.14 -3.20
C ALA A 468 20.65 13.64 -2.81
N LEU A 469 19.61 14.09 -2.10
CA LEU A 469 19.49 15.48 -1.60
C LEU A 469 20.72 15.92 -0.80
N VAL A 470 21.33 14.99 -0.05
CA VAL A 470 22.53 15.25 0.76
C VAL A 470 23.71 15.73 -0.09
N LEU A 471 23.78 15.38 -1.37
CA LEU A 471 24.88 15.75 -2.26
C LEU A 471 24.73 17.12 -2.93
N ILE A 472 23.57 17.80 -2.84
CA ILE A 472 23.35 19.12 -3.45
C ILE A 472 24.46 20.12 -3.11
N PRO A 473 24.86 20.29 -1.82
CA PRO A 473 25.92 21.23 -1.47
C PRO A 473 27.26 20.89 -2.13
N ALA A 474 27.62 19.60 -2.22
CA ALA A 474 28.87 19.17 -2.82
C ALA A 474 28.91 19.41 -4.34
N TYR A 475 27.80 19.16 -5.06
CA TYR A 475 27.67 19.50 -6.48
C TYR A 475 27.72 21.01 -6.72
N ALA A 476 27.03 21.81 -5.90
CA ALA A 476 27.05 23.26 -6.00
C ALA A 476 28.46 23.84 -5.76
N LEU A 477 29.18 23.31 -4.77
CA LEU A 477 30.57 23.67 -4.48
C LEU A 477 31.49 23.32 -5.66
N LEU A 478 31.38 22.12 -6.23
CA LEU A 478 32.17 21.71 -7.38
C LEU A 478 31.91 22.61 -8.60
N ALA A 479 30.64 22.94 -8.86
CA ALA A 479 30.27 23.89 -9.92
C ALA A 479 30.88 25.28 -9.68
N ALA A 480 30.82 25.79 -8.45
CA ALA A 480 31.38 27.10 -8.09
C ALA A 480 32.92 27.16 -8.20
N VAL A 481 33.60 26.06 -7.88
CA VAL A 481 35.05 25.91 -8.02
C VAL A 481 35.47 25.88 -9.49
N ARG A 482 34.71 25.18 -10.35
CA ARG A 482 34.98 25.11 -11.79
C ARG A 482 34.63 26.39 -12.54
N ALA A 483 33.68 27.16 -12.04
CA ALA A 483 33.24 28.40 -12.67
C ALA A 483 34.32 29.49 -12.62
N PRO A 484 34.58 30.21 -13.73
CA PRO A 484 35.30 31.48 -13.69
C PRO A 484 34.65 32.44 -12.68
N ARG A 485 35.44 33.24 -11.95
CA ARG A 485 34.94 34.09 -10.83
C ARG A 485 33.69 34.91 -11.19
N GLY A 486 33.66 35.53 -12.37
CA GLY A 486 32.52 36.32 -12.86
C GLY A 486 31.29 35.53 -13.32
N LYS A 487 31.39 34.21 -13.50
CA LYS A 487 30.32 33.33 -13.99
C LYS A 487 29.76 32.39 -12.91
N ARG A 488 30.26 32.45 -11.68
CA ARG A 488 29.85 31.59 -10.55
C ARG A 488 28.34 31.60 -10.31
N ARG A 489 27.73 32.79 -10.21
CA ARG A 489 26.29 32.93 -9.99
C ARG A 489 25.49 32.33 -11.14
N THR A 490 25.86 32.64 -12.39
CA THR A 490 25.18 32.13 -13.58
C THR A 490 25.27 30.60 -13.67
N GLN A 491 26.42 30.01 -13.34
CA GLN A 491 26.58 28.56 -13.35
C GLN A 491 25.83 27.89 -12.19
N ALA A 492 25.86 28.48 -10.99
CA ALA A 492 25.08 27.98 -9.85
C ALA A 492 23.58 27.99 -10.14
N LEU A 493 23.06 29.08 -10.73
CA LEU A 493 21.66 29.19 -11.17
C LEU A 493 21.35 28.18 -12.29
N ALA A 494 22.24 28.04 -13.27
CA ALA A 494 22.06 27.08 -14.35
C ALA A 494 22.02 25.64 -13.83
N LEU A 495 22.74 25.30 -12.76
CA LEU A 495 22.66 23.99 -12.11
C LEU A 495 21.37 23.85 -11.29
N ALA A 496 21.07 24.83 -10.44
CA ALA A 496 20.01 24.74 -9.45
C ALA A 496 18.60 24.82 -10.05
N ALA A 497 18.38 25.71 -11.03
CA ALA A 497 17.04 25.94 -11.59
C ALA A 497 16.39 24.68 -12.20
N PRO A 498 17.04 23.92 -13.11
CA PRO A 498 16.44 22.70 -13.65
C PRO A 498 16.36 21.58 -12.61
N ALA A 499 17.31 21.49 -11.67
CA ALA A 499 17.22 20.52 -10.57
C ALA A 499 15.97 20.78 -9.73
N LEU A 500 15.79 22.02 -9.26
CA LEU A 500 14.64 22.44 -8.46
C LEU A 500 13.32 22.30 -9.22
N ALA A 501 13.29 22.60 -10.52
CA ALA A 501 12.11 22.45 -11.35
C ALA A 501 11.66 20.99 -11.50
N LEU A 502 12.61 20.04 -11.58
CA LEU A 502 12.27 18.62 -11.60
C LEU A 502 11.86 18.14 -10.21
N ILE A 503 12.65 18.45 -9.18
CA ILE A 503 12.36 18.04 -7.80
C ILE A 503 10.99 18.55 -7.34
N SER A 504 10.58 19.75 -7.77
CA SER A 504 9.29 20.33 -7.40
C SER A 504 8.08 19.59 -7.99
N VAL A 505 8.25 18.75 -9.02
CA VAL A 505 7.15 17.96 -9.61
C VAL A 505 6.48 17.09 -8.56
N TYR A 506 7.25 16.46 -7.68
CA TYR A 506 6.71 15.56 -6.65
C TYR A 506 5.85 16.28 -5.58
N PRO A 507 6.33 17.34 -4.90
CA PRO A 507 5.49 18.09 -3.97
C PRO A 507 4.35 18.85 -4.66
N LEU A 508 4.52 19.32 -5.89
CA LEU A 508 3.42 19.94 -6.65
C LEU A 508 2.34 18.93 -7.00
N TYR A 509 2.71 17.69 -7.34
CA TYR A 509 1.77 16.59 -7.53
C TYR A 509 1.01 16.30 -6.23
N ALA A 510 1.70 16.19 -5.10
CA ALA A 510 1.06 16.00 -3.80
C ALA A 510 0.10 17.15 -3.44
N LEU A 511 0.48 18.39 -3.74
CA LEU A 511 -0.38 19.57 -3.57
C LEU A 511 -1.63 19.50 -4.45
N ALA A 512 -1.46 19.13 -5.73
CA ALA A 512 -2.56 19.00 -6.68
C ALA A 512 -3.55 17.88 -6.29
N GLN A 513 -3.07 16.82 -5.64
CA GLN A 513 -3.91 15.74 -5.10
C GLN A 513 -4.52 16.06 -3.72
N GLY A 514 -4.22 17.23 -3.13
CA GLY A 514 -4.68 17.59 -1.78
C GLY A 514 -4.03 16.74 -0.67
N GLN A 515 -2.88 16.12 -0.96
CA GLN A 515 -2.16 15.17 -0.10
C GLN A 515 -0.79 15.69 0.34
N PHE A 516 -0.50 16.99 0.19
CA PHE A 516 0.78 17.54 0.63
C PHE A 516 0.86 17.70 2.16
N TRP A 517 -0.20 18.24 2.76
CA TRP A 517 -0.26 18.51 4.20
C TRP A 517 -0.89 17.34 4.97
N PRO A 518 -0.46 17.10 6.23
CA PRO A 518 -1.13 16.14 7.11
C PRO A 518 -2.59 16.54 7.33
N THR A 519 -3.50 15.57 7.29
CA THR A 519 -4.92 15.80 7.61
C THR A 519 -5.17 15.94 9.11
N ALA A 520 -4.21 15.54 9.96
CA ALA A 520 -4.26 15.64 11.42
C ALA A 520 -3.41 16.82 11.94
N THR A 521 -4.04 17.81 12.59
CA THR A 521 -3.34 18.93 13.23
C THR A 521 -2.72 18.52 14.57
N GLY A 522 -1.42 18.80 14.73
CA GLY A 522 -0.76 19.01 16.04
C GLY A 522 -0.11 17.80 16.72
N ALA A 523 -0.77 16.64 16.77
CA ALA A 523 -0.28 15.50 17.57
C ALA A 523 0.95 14.78 16.97
N ALA A 524 1.09 14.78 15.64
CA ALA A 524 2.21 14.12 14.94
C ALA A 524 3.57 14.77 15.21
N LEU A 525 3.62 16.09 15.43
CA LEU A 525 4.88 16.83 15.63
C LEU A 525 5.53 16.60 17.00
N THR A 526 4.80 15.99 17.95
CA THR A 526 5.28 15.74 19.32
C THR A 526 5.20 14.26 19.73
N SER A 527 4.81 13.37 18.81
CA SER A 527 4.56 11.96 19.07
C SER A 527 5.74 11.08 18.61
N ASN A 528 6.24 10.25 19.53
CA ASN A 528 7.13 9.12 19.20
C ASN A 528 6.36 7.85 18.78
N ASP A 529 5.03 7.89 18.72
CA ASP A 529 4.20 6.77 18.25
C ASP A 529 4.13 6.79 16.70
N PRO A 530 4.63 5.75 16.00
CA PRO A 530 4.52 5.60 14.56
C PRO A 530 3.07 5.68 14.03
N ARG A 531 2.07 5.42 14.88
CA ARG A 531 0.64 5.52 14.54
C ARG A 531 0.14 6.96 14.39
N ALA A 532 0.88 7.96 14.89
CA ALA A 532 0.50 9.36 14.74
C ALA A 532 0.67 9.88 13.31
N TYR A 533 1.40 9.15 12.45
CA TYR A 533 1.65 9.47 11.05
C TYR A 533 0.74 8.71 10.08
N ALA A 534 -0.42 8.21 10.55
CA ALA A 534 -1.37 7.43 9.75
C ALA A 534 -2.08 8.22 8.63
N GLY A 535 -1.58 9.40 8.26
CA GLY A 535 -2.02 10.16 7.10
C GLY A 535 -1.24 9.77 5.84
N SER A 536 -1.94 9.63 4.72
CA SER A 536 -1.37 9.41 3.39
C SER A 536 -0.82 10.70 2.76
N SER A 537 -0.17 11.56 3.56
CA SER A 537 0.39 12.83 3.08
C SER A 537 1.90 12.78 2.87
N LEU A 538 2.40 13.64 1.96
CA LEU A 538 3.84 13.79 1.73
C LEU A 538 4.58 14.24 3.00
N MET A 539 3.99 15.18 3.74
CA MET A 539 4.61 15.70 4.96
C MET A 539 4.67 14.66 6.08
N ASP A 540 3.63 13.83 6.25
CA ASP A 540 3.65 12.73 7.23
C ASP A 540 4.78 11.75 6.93
N SER A 541 4.98 11.43 5.65
CA SER A 541 6.04 10.53 5.20
C SER A 541 7.44 11.13 5.46
N ILE A 542 7.62 12.44 5.19
CA ILE A 542 8.86 13.15 5.50
C ILE A 542 9.13 13.16 7.01
N LEU A 543 8.15 13.52 7.83
CA LEU A 543 8.30 13.57 9.29
C LEU A 543 8.58 12.18 9.88
N TRP A 544 7.91 11.15 9.37
CA TRP A 544 8.18 9.77 9.74
C TRP A 544 9.61 9.37 9.40
N GLN A 545 10.07 9.58 8.16
CA GLN A 545 11.46 9.32 7.75
C GLN A 545 12.46 10.14 8.56
N LEU A 546 12.08 11.36 8.99
CA LEU A 546 12.89 12.20 9.87
C LEU A 546 12.99 11.64 11.32
N GLY A 547 11.93 11.00 11.81
CA GLY A 547 11.83 10.46 13.16
C GLY A 547 12.28 9.00 13.35
N ARG A 548 12.65 8.26 12.28
CA ARG A 548 13.01 6.84 12.39
C ARG A 548 14.25 6.61 13.28
N PRO A 549 14.16 5.83 14.37
CA PRO A 549 15.31 5.47 15.17
C PRO A 549 16.20 4.48 14.40
N GLY A 550 17.51 4.72 14.37
CA GLY A 550 18.49 3.79 13.79
C GLY A 550 19.68 3.48 14.67
N GLY A 551 19.87 4.26 15.74
CA GLY A 551 21.05 4.21 16.61
C GLY A 551 22.26 4.87 15.97
N ASN A 552 23.47 4.55 16.44
CA ASN A 552 24.70 5.18 15.99
C ASN A 552 25.83 4.15 15.85
N LEU A 553 26.89 4.51 15.14
CA LEU A 553 28.02 3.62 14.86
C LEU A 553 28.70 3.01 16.11
N VAL A 554 28.58 3.64 17.29
CA VAL A 554 29.22 3.20 18.53
C VAL A 554 28.38 2.16 19.27
N ASP A 555 27.07 2.12 19.04
CA ASP A 555 26.18 1.12 19.61
C ASP A 555 26.23 -0.17 18.77
N PRO A 556 26.81 -1.27 19.28
CA PRO A 556 26.97 -2.52 18.53
C PRO A 556 25.65 -3.19 18.17
N PHE A 557 24.55 -2.80 18.81
CA PHE A 557 23.21 -3.33 18.54
C PHE A 557 22.38 -2.43 17.60
N SER A 558 22.95 -1.31 17.13
CA SER A 558 22.25 -0.40 16.22
C SER A 558 22.26 -0.88 14.77
N ALA A 559 21.22 -0.50 14.01
CA ALA A 559 21.14 -0.78 12.58
C ALA A 559 22.29 -0.11 11.81
N VAL A 560 22.70 1.08 12.25
CA VAL A 560 23.85 1.82 11.66
C VAL A 560 25.14 1.03 11.81
N HIS A 561 25.41 0.46 13.00
CA HIS A 561 26.60 -0.34 13.24
C HIS A 561 26.60 -1.61 12.40
N GLY A 562 25.48 -2.33 12.35
CA GLY A 562 25.32 -3.53 11.53
C GLY A 562 25.58 -3.26 10.05
N ALA A 563 24.97 -2.21 9.49
CA ALA A 563 25.15 -1.85 8.08
C ALA A 563 26.62 -1.52 7.75
N VAL A 564 27.31 -0.77 8.61
CA VAL A 564 28.72 -0.42 8.38
C VAL A 564 29.62 -1.66 8.48
N LEU A 565 29.36 -2.57 9.43
CA LEU A 565 30.10 -3.83 9.51
C LEU A 565 29.88 -4.71 8.27
N ASP A 566 28.66 -4.79 7.75
CA ASP A 566 28.36 -5.51 6.51
C ASP A 566 29.14 -4.93 5.32
N TRP A 567 29.17 -3.59 5.18
CA TRP A 567 29.96 -2.94 4.13
C TRP A 567 31.46 -3.23 4.25
N LEU A 568 32.00 -3.19 5.48
CA LEU A 568 33.40 -3.52 5.74
C LEU A 568 33.70 -4.99 5.50
N HIS A 569 32.78 -5.89 5.85
CA HIS A 569 32.90 -7.31 5.61
C HIS A 569 32.97 -7.63 4.11
N ARG A 570 32.14 -6.95 3.31
CA ARG A 570 32.13 -7.09 1.85
C ARG A 570 33.33 -6.44 1.18
N ASP A 571 33.69 -5.22 1.58
CA ASP A 571 34.78 -4.46 0.97
C ASP A 571 35.39 -3.40 1.89
N ALA A 572 36.15 -3.85 2.89
CA ALA A 572 36.93 -2.96 3.75
C ALA A 572 37.89 -2.06 2.97
N ALA A 573 38.42 -2.51 1.82
CA ALA A 573 39.42 -1.75 1.07
C ALA A 573 38.79 -0.50 0.42
N LEU A 574 37.71 -0.65 -0.34
CA LEU A 574 37.01 0.48 -0.95
C LEU A 574 36.45 1.43 0.11
N VAL A 575 35.85 0.89 1.16
CA VAL A 575 35.26 1.70 2.24
C VAL A 575 36.34 2.48 2.99
N LEU A 576 37.35 1.81 3.55
CA LEU A 576 38.38 2.47 4.38
C LEU A 576 39.35 3.31 3.53
N LEU A 577 39.94 2.74 2.47
CA LEU A 577 40.94 3.44 1.66
C LEU A 577 40.29 4.51 0.78
N GLY A 578 39.10 4.25 0.24
CA GLY A 578 38.33 5.26 -0.49
C GLY A 578 37.96 6.45 0.40
N PHE A 579 37.50 6.20 1.63
CA PHE A 579 37.13 7.25 2.57
C PHE A 579 38.35 8.02 3.09
N ALA A 580 39.44 7.33 3.44
CA ALA A 580 40.70 7.98 3.81
C ALA A 580 41.25 8.85 2.66
N SER A 581 41.16 8.35 1.41
CA SER A 581 41.56 9.12 0.22
C SER A 581 40.64 10.31 -0.04
N ALA A 582 39.36 10.21 0.33
CA ALA A 582 38.42 11.32 0.25
C ALA A 582 38.75 12.41 1.28
N ILE A 583 39.08 12.05 2.52
CA ILE A 583 39.58 13.00 3.54
C ILE A 583 40.86 13.68 3.05
N ALA A 584 41.84 12.91 2.57
CA ALA A 584 43.09 13.45 2.03
C ALA A 584 42.84 14.41 0.85
N SER A 585 41.91 14.08 -0.04
CA SER A 585 41.52 14.94 -1.15
C SER A 585 40.83 16.22 -0.67
N ALA A 586 39.91 16.13 0.29
CA ALA A 586 39.22 17.28 0.90
C ALA A 586 40.21 18.23 1.59
N LEU A 587 41.20 17.71 2.32
CA LEU A 587 42.26 18.51 2.96
C LEU A 587 43.10 19.32 1.97
N ARG A 588 43.14 18.93 0.69
CA ARG A 588 43.83 19.67 -0.39
C ARG A 588 43.03 20.84 -0.93
N TRP A 589 41.87 21.19 -0.37
CA TRP A 589 41.01 22.28 -0.83
C TRP A 589 41.74 23.60 -1.14
N ARG A 590 42.73 23.97 -0.31
CA ARG A 590 43.50 25.22 -0.51
C ARG A 590 44.43 25.18 -1.73
N THR A 591 44.95 24.00 -2.09
CA THR A 591 45.94 23.84 -3.17
C THR A 591 45.32 23.34 -4.47
N ASP A 592 44.35 22.44 -4.36
CA ASP A 592 43.55 21.91 -5.47
C ASP A 592 42.07 21.88 -5.04
N PRO A 593 41.33 22.99 -5.24
CA PRO A 593 39.93 23.08 -4.86
C PRO A 593 39.04 22.07 -5.60
N VAL A 594 39.41 21.64 -6.82
CA VAL A 594 38.62 20.65 -7.59
C VAL A 594 38.74 19.29 -6.92
N ARG A 595 39.97 18.88 -6.59
CA ARG A 595 40.20 17.65 -5.83
C ARG A 595 39.57 17.72 -4.44
N GLY A 596 39.63 18.88 -3.79
CA GLY A 596 38.92 19.15 -2.54
C GLY A 596 37.42 18.87 -2.65
N ALA A 597 36.77 19.42 -3.67
CA ALA A 597 35.35 19.19 -3.93
C ALA A 597 35.01 17.73 -4.25
N VAL A 598 35.89 16.99 -4.95
CA VAL A 598 35.73 15.55 -5.19
C VAL A 598 35.81 14.73 -3.90
N GLY A 599 36.70 15.11 -2.96
CA GLY A 599 36.74 14.50 -1.63
C GLY A 599 35.43 14.71 -0.86
N LEU A 600 34.88 15.93 -0.93
CA LEU A 600 33.60 16.25 -0.27
C LEU A 600 32.42 15.46 -0.82
N LEU A 601 32.38 15.11 -2.12
CA LEU A 601 31.32 14.27 -2.68
C LEU A 601 31.21 12.90 -1.95
N ALA A 602 32.35 12.28 -1.63
CA ALA A 602 32.37 11.00 -0.90
C ALA A 602 32.15 11.16 0.61
N ILE A 603 32.62 12.26 1.22
CA ILE A 603 32.42 12.47 2.67
C ILE A 603 30.96 12.79 2.96
N VAL A 604 30.37 13.68 2.16
CA VAL A 604 28.99 14.15 2.36
C VAL A 604 27.99 13.01 2.15
N SER A 605 28.26 12.04 1.28
CA SER A 605 27.38 10.86 1.14
C SER A 605 27.22 10.06 2.43
N PHE A 606 28.14 10.14 3.39
CA PHE A 606 28.00 9.51 4.72
C PHE A 606 27.30 10.39 5.77
N GLY A 607 26.78 11.57 5.38
CA GLY A 607 26.10 12.47 6.30
C GLY A 607 24.92 11.82 7.03
N PHE A 608 24.29 10.79 6.44
CA PHE A 608 23.24 10.02 7.08
C PHE A 608 23.73 9.23 8.33
N LEU A 609 25.01 8.83 8.39
CA LEU A 609 25.58 8.13 9.56
C LEU A 609 25.66 9.05 10.77
N ILE A 610 25.90 10.35 10.55
CA ILE A 610 26.04 11.36 11.61
C ILE A 610 24.68 11.66 12.23
N ARG A 611 23.60 11.56 11.45
CA ARG A 611 22.24 11.87 11.89
C ARG A 611 21.72 10.93 12.98
N GLY A 612 22.19 9.67 13.02
CA GLY A 612 21.71 8.65 13.97
C GLY A 612 20.29 8.14 13.70
N GLY A 613 19.74 8.43 12.51
CA GLY A 613 18.47 7.87 12.04
C GLY A 613 18.67 6.48 11.44
N LEU A 614 17.59 5.83 11.00
CA LEU A 614 17.70 4.53 10.35
C LEU A 614 18.60 4.59 9.10
N VAL A 615 19.62 3.74 9.10
CA VAL A 615 20.50 3.51 7.95
C VAL A 615 20.30 2.06 7.53
N LEU A 616 19.86 1.90 6.29
CA LEU A 616 19.69 0.59 5.66
C LEU A 616 20.96 0.24 4.89
N GLU A 617 21.27 -1.04 4.78
CA GLU A 617 22.49 -1.56 4.12
C GLU A 617 22.64 -1.01 2.70
N PHE A 618 21.54 -0.82 1.97
CA PHE A 618 21.52 -0.31 0.61
C PHE A 618 21.62 1.23 0.50
N HIS A 619 22.02 1.98 1.54
CA HIS A 619 22.36 3.41 1.42
C HIS A 619 23.78 3.64 0.86
N VAL A 620 24.67 2.66 0.96
CA VAL A 620 26.05 2.78 0.48
C VAL A 620 26.21 2.98 -1.03
N PRO A 621 25.32 2.52 -1.95
CA PRO A 621 25.42 2.80 -3.40
C PRO A 621 25.54 4.29 -3.73
N LEU A 622 24.97 5.18 -2.91
CA LEU A 622 25.17 6.63 -3.00
C LEU A 622 26.66 7.04 -2.94
N ALA A 623 27.44 6.35 -2.09
CA ALA A 623 28.83 6.67 -1.80
C ALA A 623 29.83 5.93 -2.71
N ILE A 624 29.51 4.73 -3.19
CA ILE A 624 30.43 3.84 -3.92
C ILE A 624 31.13 4.56 -5.10
N PRO A 625 30.43 5.27 -6.03
CA PRO A 625 31.11 5.91 -7.16
C PRO A 625 32.15 6.94 -6.73
N PHE A 626 31.87 7.70 -5.66
CA PHE A 626 32.74 8.76 -5.16
C PHE A 626 33.89 8.22 -4.30
N LEU A 627 33.66 7.13 -3.57
CA LEU A 627 34.73 6.39 -2.88
C LEU A 627 35.70 5.79 -3.89
N ALA A 628 35.20 5.18 -4.96
CA ALA A 628 36.03 4.61 -6.03
C ALA A 628 36.84 5.70 -6.75
N LEU A 629 36.23 6.85 -7.04
CA LEU A 629 36.92 8.01 -7.61
C LEU A 629 38.08 8.50 -6.72
N ASN A 630 37.85 8.60 -5.41
CA ASN A 630 38.87 9.01 -4.45
C ASN A 630 39.92 7.92 -4.22
N PHE A 631 39.55 6.65 -4.23
CA PHE A 631 40.48 5.51 -4.19
C PHE A 631 41.50 5.60 -5.33
N GLY A 632 41.06 5.86 -6.56
CA GLY A 632 41.96 6.06 -7.71
C GLY A 632 42.93 7.24 -7.54
N LEU A 633 42.49 8.34 -6.91
CA LEU A 633 43.34 9.49 -6.56
C LEU A 633 44.38 9.14 -5.50
N GLY A 634 43.95 8.49 -4.41
CA GLY A 634 44.82 8.11 -3.30
C GLY A 634 45.86 7.06 -3.68
N ALA A 635 45.46 6.03 -4.43
CA ALA A 635 46.35 4.99 -4.93
C ALA A 635 47.49 5.58 -5.77
N LEU A 636 47.19 6.55 -6.65
CA LEU A 636 48.22 7.19 -7.46
C LEU A 636 49.15 8.10 -6.65
N ASP A 637 48.62 8.83 -5.67
CA ASP A 637 49.46 9.63 -4.75
C ASP A 637 50.46 8.73 -4.01
N LEU A 638 50.00 7.60 -3.49
CA LEU A 638 50.85 6.62 -2.80
C LEU A 638 51.93 6.06 -3.75
N ILE A 639 51.54 5.61 -4.95
CA ILE A 639 52.48 5.11 -5.97
C ILE A 639 53.50 6.18 -6.37
N SER A 640 53.08 7.44 -6.50
CA SER A 640 53.96 8.54 -6.88
C SER A 640 54.91 9.00 -5.76
N GLY A 641 54.56 8.73 -4.50
CA GLY A 641 55.42 8.96 -3.34
C GLY A 641 56.54 7.93 -3.20
N VAL A 642 56.38 6.74 -3.79
CA VAL A 642 57.41 5.70 -3.81
C VAL A 642 58.30 5.88 -5.05
N ARG A 643 59.57 6.25 -4.85
CA ARG A 643 60.58 6.27 -5.92
C ARG A 643 61.02 4.86 -6.26
N LEU A 644 60.26 4.15 -7.09
CA LEU A 644 60.68 2.87 -7.67
C LEU A 644 61.52 3.11 -8.93
N PRO A 645 62.66 2.41 -9.13
CA PRO A 645 63.35 2.43 -10.41
C PRO A 645 62.41 1.94 -11.51
N VAL A 646 62.49 2.54 -12.71
CA VAL A 646 61.53 2.32 -13.83
C VAL A 646 61.35 0.84 -14.20
N VAL A 647 62.39 0.03 -14.00
CA VAL A 647 62.38 -1.42 -14.24
C VAL A 647 61.52 -2.19 -13.22
N ALA A 648 61.41 -1.69 -11.99
CA ALA A 648 60.59 -2.27 -10.92
C ALA A 648 59.15 -1.73 -10.85
N ALA A 649 58.89 -0.54 -11.43
CA ALA A 649 57.58 0.11 -11.38
C ALA A 649 56.49 -0.64 -12.19
N ARG A 650 56.86 -1.19 -13.36
CA ARG A 650 55.95 -2.01 -14.19
C ARG A 650 55.54 -3.33 -13.53
N PRO A 651 56.46 -4.17 -13.01
CA PRO A 651 56.08 -5.39 -12.32
C PRO A 651 55.38 -5.11 -10.98
N ALA A 652 55.71 -4.03 -10.25
CA ALA A 652 54.98 -3.66 -9.04
C ALA A 652 53.54 -3.22 -9.33
N LEU A 653 53.31 -2.44 -10.39
CA LEU A 653 51.96 -2.07 -10.84
C LEU A 653 51.20 -3.30 -11.36
N ALA A 654 51.86 -4.19 -12.12
CA ALA A 654 51.27 -5.43 -12.58
C ALA A 654 50.94 -6.38 -11.42
N CYS A 655 51.79 -6.47 -10.39
CA CYS A 655 51.51 -7.21 -9.15
C CYS A 655 50.38 -6.56 -8.34
N GLY A 656 50.32 -5.23 -8.26
CA GLY A 656 49.22 -4.53 -7.58
C GLY A 656 47.88 -4.74 -8.29
N VAL A 657 47.87 -4.65 -9.63
CA VAL A 657 46.71 -5.00 -10.46
C VAL A 657 46.37 -6.47 -10.33
N ALA A 658 47.35 -7.38 -10.35
CA ALA A 658 47.14 -8.81 -10.16
C ALA A 658 46.63 -9.14 -8.75
N LEU A 659 47.08 -8.43 -7.71
CA LEU A 659 46.58 -8.56 -6.34
C LEU A 659 45.15 -8.06 -6.22
N VAL A 660 44.81 -6.92 -6.82
CA VAL A 660 43.43 -6.42 -6.88
C VAL A 660 42.55 -7.38 -7.68
N LEU A 661 43.05 -7.92 -8.80
CA LEU A 661 42.34 -8.92 -9.60
C LEU A 661 42.16 -10.23 -8.85
N CYS A 662 43.18 -10.75 -8.16
CA CYS A 662 43.09 -11.96 -7.33
C CYS A 662 42.19 -11.77 -6.11
N TRP A 663 42.27 -10.61 -5.45
CA TRP A 663 41.42 -10.24 -4.32
C TRP A 663 39.96 -10.06 -4.75
N SER A 664 39.73 -9.43 -5.91
CA SER A 664 38.40 -9.37 -6.52
C SER A 664 37.92 -10.78 -6.90
N ALA A 665 38.78 -11.63 -7.48
CA ALA A 665 38.41 -12.97 -7.90
C ALA A 665 38.00 -13.87 -6.71
N SER A 666 38.66 -13.75 -5.54
CA SER A 666 38.31 -14.55 -4.36
C SER A 666 36.97 -14.15 -3.72
N GLY A 667 36.56 -12.87 -3.79
CA GLY A 667 35.26 -12.42 -3.29
C GLY A 667 34.13 -12.49 -4.33
N LEU A 668 34.48 -12.32 -5.61
CA LEU A 668 33.53 -12.32 -6.73
C LEU A 668 33.10 -13.73 -7.15
N ALA A 669 33.94 -14.75 -6.96
CA ALA A 669 33.60 -16.13 -7.32
C ALA A 669 32.26 -16.56 -6.68
N ASN A 670 32.09 -16.33 -5.38
CA ASN A 670 30.84 -16.65 -4.68
C ASN A 670 29.65 -15.82 -5.18
N LEU A 671 29.88 -14.58 -5.61
CA LEU A 671 28.82 -13.68 -6.12
C LEU A 671 28.35 -14.04 -7.54
N TYR A 672 29.21 -14.65 -8.37
CA TYR A 672 28.89 -15.02 -9.76
C TYR A 672 28.55 -16.51 -9.96
N LEU A 673 29.03 -17.39 -9.08
CA LEU A 673 28.67 -18.82 -9.09
C LEU A 673 27.23 -19.04 -8.59
N ASP A 674 26.76 -18.14 -7.74
CA ASP A 674 25.39 -18.12 -7.25
C ASP A 674 24.41 -17.98 -8.43
N ARG A 675 23.42 -18.89 -8.52
CA ARG A 675 22.33 -18.84 -9.52
C ARG A 675 20.97 -18.40 -8.91
N PRO A 676 20.88 -17.30 -8.13
CA PRO A 676 19.64 -16.90 -7.46
C PRO A 676 18.52 -16.60 -8.46
N GLY A 677 18.86 -16.22 -9.71
CA GLY A 677 17.88 -16.02 -10.77
C GLY A 677 17.21 -17.32 -11.24
N ALA A 678 17.88 -18.47 -11.19
CA ALA A 678 17.28 -19.76 -11.54
C ALA A 678 16.40 -20.29 -10.40
N ALA A 679 16.93 -20.26 -9.17
CA ALA A 679 16.21 -20.63 -7.96
C ALA A 679 14.92 -19.81 -7.80
N GLY A 680 14.96 -18.49 -7.97
CA GLY A 680 13.77 -17.64 -7.90
C GLY A 680 12.71 -17.96 -8.96
N ARG A 681 13.12 -18.27 -10.20
CA ARG A 681 12.18 -18.69 -11.26
C ARG A 681 11.56 -20.05 -10.99
N GLU A 682 12.35 -20.99 -10.52
CA GLU A 682 11.89 -22.33 -10.14
C GLU A 682 10.93 -22.26 -8.96
N ALA A 683 11.22 -21.40 -7.98
CA ALA A 683 10.35 -21.09 -6.85
C ALA A 683 9.00 -20.52 -7.28
N VAL A 684 8.98 -19.47 -8.11
CA VAL A 684 7.75 -18.87 -8.64
C VAL A 684 6.94 -19.91 -9.41
N ALA A 685 7.57 -20.64 -10.34
CA ALA A 685 6.89 -21.68 -11.11
C ALA A 685 6.40 -22.84 -10.22
N TRP A 686 7.11 -23.15 -9.13
CA TRP A 686 6.68 -24.15 -8.15
C TRP A 686 5.47 -23.67 -7.36
N ILE A 687 5.42 -22.40 -6.93
CA ILE A 687 4.24 -21.81 -6.27
C ILE A 687 3.05 -21.79 -7.22
N GLU A 688 3.24 -21.37 -8.48
CA GLU A 688 2.22 -21.38 -9.53
C GLU A 688 1.57 -22.76 -9.72
N ARG A 689 2.32 -23.86 -9.48
CA ARG A 689 1.81 -25.24 -9.53
C ARG A 689 1.24 -25.75 -8.22
N SER A 690 1.65 -25.16 -7.09
CA SER A 690 1.36 -25.68 -5.74
C SER A 690 0.21 -24.97 -5.05
N VAL A 691 -0.18 -23.77 -5.50
CA VAL A 691 -1.27 -22.98 -4.93
C VAL A 691 -2.41 -22.81 -5.95
N PRO A 692 -3.68 -22.98 -5.56
CA PRO A 692 -4.81 -22.73 -6.44
C PRO A 692 -4.81 -21.28 -6.95
N PRO A 693 -5.00 -21.04 -8.27
CA PRO A 693 -4.91 -19.71 -8.86
C PRO A 693 -5.82 -18.70 -8.18
N GLY A 694 -6.97 -19.15 -7.65
CA GLY A 694 -8.03 -18.39 -6.96
C GLY A 694 -7.81 -18.06 -5.49
N ALA A 695 -6.70 -18.45 -4.89
CA ALA A 695 -6.49 -18.29 -3.46
C ALA A 695 -6.07 -16.87 -3.06
N VAL A 696 -6.47 -16.44 -1.85
CA VAL A 696 -5.92 -15.25 -1.20
C VAL A 696 -4.58 -15.63 -0.58
N ILE A 697 -3.50 -15.11 -1.15
CA ILE A 697 -2.13 -15.49 -0.76
C ILE A 697 -1.49 -14.30 -0.08
N VAL A 698 -0.83 -14.53 1.05
CA VAL A 698 0.09 -13.55 1.65
C VAL A 698 1.51 -14.07 1.51
N GLY A 699 2.41 -13.24 0.99
CA GLY A 699 3.81 -13.59 0.84
C GLY A 699 4.68 -12.34 0.79
N ARG A 700 5.96 -12.50 0.48
CA ARG A 700 6.88 -11.38 0.35
C ARG A 700 6.62 -10.53 -0.89
N ASP A 701 7.08 -9.29 -0.80
CA ASP A 701 6.99 -8.30 -1.85
C ASP A 701 7.84 -8.58 -3.09
N ASP A 702 9.03 -9.16 -2.93
CA ASP A 702 9.91 -9.51 -4.03
C ASP A 702 9.32 -10.56 -4.98
N MET A 703 8.33 -11.32 -4.52
CA MET A 703 7.58 -12.30 -5.31
C MET A 703 6.29 -11.74 -5.90
N TRP A 704 5.85 -10.57 -5.44
CA TRP A 704 4.56 -9.99 -5.81
C TRP A 704 4.47 -9.73 -7.31
N ALA A 705 5.47 -9.07 -7.90
CA ALA A 705 5.46 -8.75 -9.32
C ALA A 705 5.45 -10.00 -10.20
N ASP A 706 6.12 -11.07 -9.76
CA ASP A 706 6.15 -12.33 -10.50
C ASP A 706 4.85 -13.15 -10.32
N LEU A 707 4.24 -13.18 -9.13
CA LEU A 707 3.05 -14.00 -8.87
C LEU A 707 1.73 -13.28 -9.15
N HIS A 708 1.69 -11.96 -9.07
CA HIS A 708 0.49 -11.14 -9.24
C HIS A 708 0.27 -10.71 -10.69
N GLU A 709 1.32 -10.28 -11.41
CA GLU A 709 1.17 -9.63 -12.71
C GLU A 709 0.74 -10.62 -13.83
N PRO A 710 -0.22 -10.22 -14.70
CA PRO A 710 -0.86 -11.12 -15.66
C PRO A 710 -0.05 -11.27 -16.96
N ASP A 711 1.07 -11.99 -16.95
CA ASP A 711 1.84 -12.29 -18.17
C ASP A 711 2.28 -13.78 -18.28
N GLY A 712 1.53 -14.71 -17.66
CA GLY A 712 1.83 -16.15 -17.66
C GLY A 712 0.61 -17.08 -17.56
N ALA A 713 0.85 -18.39 -17.45
CA ALA A 713 -0.16 -19.46 -17.41
C ALA A 713 -1.08 -19.40 -16.18
N THR A 714 -0.64 -18.73 -15.11
CA THR A 714 -1.37 -18.52 -13.85
C THR A 714 -0.96 -17.18 -13.25
N SER A 715 -1.93 -16.34 -12.89
CA SER A 715 -1.72 -15.09 -12.14
C SER A 715 -2.56 -15.15 -10.87
N PHE A 716 -1.91 -14.88 -9.74
CA PHE A 716 -2.54 -14.79 -8.44
C PHE A 716 -3.01 -13.36 -8.19
N ALA A 717 -4.15 -13.01 -8.77
CA ALA A 717 -4.74 -11.67 -8.63
C ALA A 717 -5.05 -11.26 -7.17
N ASP A 718 -5.06 -12.22 -6.23
CA ASP A 718 -5.25 -11.99 -4.79
C ASP A 718 -3.98 -12.33 -3.99
N PHE A 719 -2.81 -12.18 -4.61
CA PHE A 719 -1.52 -12.19 -3.92
C PHE A 719 -1.25 -10.81 -3.29
N HIS A 720 -1.05 -10.80 -1.96
CA HIS A 720 -0.85 -9.61 -1.15
C HIS A 720 0.48 -9.69 -0.42
N THR A 721 1.17 -8.55 -0.31
CA THR A 721 2.40 -8.47 0.48
C THR A 721 2.08 -8.29 1.97
N GLU A 722 2.93 -8.85 2.81
CA GLU A 722 2.95 -8.62 4.26
C GLU A 722 3.03 -7.13 4.60
N TRP A 723 3.85 -6.37 3.86
CA TRP A 723 4.04 -4.93 4.06
C TRP A 723 2.77 -4.14 3.74
N ARG A 724 2.06 -4.52 2.67
CA ARG A 724 0.77 -3.95 2.31
C ARG A 724 -0.23 -4.12 3.42
N LEU A 725 -0.38 -5.33 3.92
CA LEU A 725 -1.31 -5.60 5.00
C LEU A 725 -0.87 -4.92 6.30
N ALA A 726 0.44 -4.77 6.55
CA ALA A 726 0.96 -4.15 7.77
C ALA A 726 0.78 -2.62 7.84
N TYR A 727 0.84 -1.90 6.72
CA TYR A 727 0.84 -0.43 6.72
C TYR A 727 -0.35 0.23 6.03
N ASP A 728 -1.03 -0.45 5.10
CA ASP A 728 -2.20 0.10 4.40
C ASP A 728 -3.49 -0.35 5.08
N ALA A 729 -4.10 0.56 5.83
CA ALA A 729 -5.36 0.32 6.54
C ALA A 729 -6.54 0.06 5.59
N ASP A 730 -6.51 0.55 4.35
CA ASP A 730 -7.56 0.33 3.36
C ASP A 730 -7.40 -1.04 2.72
N ALA A 731 -6.20 -1.39 2.28
CA ALA A 731 -5.90 -2.73 1.77
C ALA A 731 -6.18 -3.79 2.84
N ARG A 732 -5.80 -3.55 4.10
CA ARG A 732 -6.12 -4.47 5.19
C ARG A 732 -7.62 -4.68 5.37
N ARG A 733 -8.41 -3.60 5.36
CA ARG A 733 -9.88 -3.69 5.46
C ARG A 733 -10.52 -4.37 4.25
N ALA A 734 -9.93 -4.20 3.07
CA ALA A 734 -10.42 -4.81 1.84
C ALA A 734 -10.10 -6.30 1.74
N VAL A 735 -8.94 -6.73 2.25
CA VAL A 735 -8.43 -8.11 2.14
C VAL A 735 -8.82 -8.96 3.35
N LEU A 736 -8.68 -8.42 4.57
CA LEU A 736 -8.94 -9.13 5.82
C LEU A 736 -10.37 -8.89 6.32
N THR A 737 -11.37 -9.19 5.47
CA THR A 737 -12.79 -8.97 5.78
C THR A 737 -13.29 -9.79 6.96
N ASP A 738 -12.71 -10.98 7.17
CA ASP A 738 -12.90 -11.88 8.32
C ASP A 738 -11.57 -12.11 9.06
N GLY A 739 -10.81 -11.03 9.26
CA GLY A 739 -9.51 -11.08 9.92
C GLY A 739 -8.54 -12.08 9.27
N TRP A 740 -7.86 -12.90 10.08
CA TRP A 740 -6.88 -13.87 9.58
C TRP A 740 -7.49 -15.01 8.75
N ARG A 741 -8.79 -15.29 8.92
CA ARG A 741 -9.50 -16.34 8.16
C ARG A 741 -9.72 -15.95 6.70
N SER A 742 -9.49 -14.70 6.32
CA SER A 742 -9.56 -14.29 4.91
C SER A 742 -8.35 -14.74 4.09
N VAL A 743 -7.23 -15.10 4.73
CA VAL A 743 -6.01 -15.58 4.07
C VAL A 743 -6.09 -17.08 3.85
N ASP A 744 -5.91 -17.57 2.63
CA ASP A 744 -5.97 -19.00 2.30
C ASP A 744 -4.60 -19.66 2.42
N TYR A 745 -3.56 -19.01 1.90
CA TYR A 745 -2.19 -19.50 1.99
C TYR A 745 -1.22 -18.41 2.42
N VAL A 746 -0.20 -18.80 3.17
CA VAL A 746 0.97 -17.97 3.45
C VAL A 746 2.19 -18.61 2.80
N VAL A 747 2.84 -17.88 1.91
CA VAL A 747 4.11 -18.28 1.29
C VAL A 747 5.24 -17.81 2.18
N VAL A 748 5.79 -18.71 2.98
CA VAL A 748 6.78 -18.42 4.01
C VAL A 748 8.20 -18.57 3.48
N THR A 749 9.01 -17.54 3.73
CA THR A 749 10.46 -17.51 3.53
C THR A 749 11.14 -17.12 4.85
N ALA A 750 12.45 -17.36 4.97
CA ALA A 750 13.21 -16.97 6.17
C ALA A 750 13.12 -15.45 6.44
N ASP A 751 13.20 -14.66 5.38
CA ASP A 751 13.11 -13.21 5.47
C ASP A 751 11.69 -12.72 5.80
N LEU A 752 10.63 -13.36 5.28
CA LEU A 752 9.25 -13.02 5.64
C LEU A 752 9.04 -13.12 7.15
N ILE A 753 9.63 -14.13 7.78
CA ILE A 753 9.55 -14.33 9.23
C ILE A 753 10.21 -13.16 9.97
N ASP A 754 11.39 -12.74 9.51
CA ASP A 754 12.09 -11.60 10.09
C ASP A 754 11.32 -10.29 9.86
N ASP A 755 10.63 -10.15 8.73
CA ASP A 755 9.74 -9.02 8.49
C ASP A 755 8.52 -9.07 9.41
N ILE A 756 7.88 -10.22 9.58
CA ILE A 756 6.79 -10.39 10.54
C ILE A 756 7.24 -10.00 11.95
N ARG A 757 8.47 -10.37 12.36
CA ARG A 757 9.05 -9.97 13.66
C ARG A 757 9.24 -8.45 13.79
N ARG A 758 9.65 -7.77 12.71
CA ARG A 758 9.94 -6.33 12.72
C ARG A 758 8.70 -5.46 12.53
N ILE A 759 7.70 -5.92 11.77
CA ILE A 759 6.72 -5.04 11.11
C ILE A 759 5.27 -5.29 11.50
N THR A 760 4.91 -6.45 12.04
CA THR A 760 3.49 -6.71 12.34
C THR A 760 3.04 -6.16 13.69
N HIS A 761 2.51 -4.94 13.65
CA HIS A 761 1.76 -4.31 14.75
C HIS A 761 0.32 -4.87 14.89
N ASP A 762 -0.09 -5.75 13.96
CA ASP A 762 -1.40 -6.38 13.85
C ASP A 762 -1.26 -7.91 13.95
N ARG A 763 -2.07 -8.54 14.80
CA ARG A 763 -2.01 -9.98 15.08
C ARG A 763 -2.61 -10.86 13.97
N ALA A 764 -3.21 -10.29 12.92
CA ALA A 764 -3.89 -11.08 11.90
C ALA A 764 -2.96 -12.05 11.15
N LEU A 765 -1.84 -11.60 10.59
CA LEU A 765 -0.91 -12.49 9.85
C LEU A 765 -0.26 -13.52 10.79
N ILE A 766 0.11 -13.10 12.01
CA ILE A 766 0.59 -14.00 13.06
C ILE A 766 -0.47 -15.07 13.38
N SER A 767 -1.75 -14.69 13.46
CA SER A 767 -2.85 -15.60 13.72
C SER A 767 -3.11 -16.54 12.55
N ALA A 768 -2.95 -16.07 11.31
CA ALA A 768 -3.03 -16.92 10.12
C ALA A 768 -1.97 -18.03 10.17
N LEU A 769 -0.71 -17.67 10.44
CA LEU A 769 0.39 -18.64 10.58
C LEU A 769 0.21 -19.60 11.77
N ARG A 770 -0.34 -19.14 12.89
CA ARG A 770 -0.65 -20.00 14.05
C ARG A 770 -1.70 -21.05 13.74
N ASN A 771 -2.61 -20.75 12.81
CA ASN A 771 -3.70 -21.62 12.39
C ASN A 771 -3.44 -22.19 11.00
N ALA A 772 -2.19 -22.27 10.56
CA ALA A 772 -1.84 -22.85 9.28
C ALA A 772 -1.09 -24.17 9.44
N SER A 773 -1.24 -25.05 8.46
CA SER A 773 -0.48 -26.29 8.34
C SER A 773 0.38 -26.28 7.07
N LEU A 774 1.58 -26.85 7.17
CA LEU A 774 2.51 -26.94 6.04
C LEU A 774 1.95 -27.91 5.00
N VAL A 775 1.75 -27.43 3.76
CA VAL A 775 1.20 -28.24 2.66
C VAL A 775 2.27 -28.59 1.64
N ALA A 776 3.19 -27.67 1.36
CA ALA A 776 4.24 -27.90 0.39
C ALA A 776 5.53 -27.19 0.80
N ARG A 777 6.66 -27.83 0.52
CA ARG A 777 7.98 -27.29 0.82
C ARG A 777 8.88 -27.42 -0.40
N TRP A 778 9.55 -26.33 -0.75
CA TRP A 778 10.53 -26.25 -1.81
C TRP A 778 11.87 -25.85 -1.24
N VAL A 779 12.91 -26.53 -1.70
CA VAL A 779 14.30 -26.25 -1.34
C VAL A 779 15.04 -26.03 -2.64
N ALA A 780 15.74 -24.90 -2.75
CA ALA A 780 16.53 -24.60 -3.94
C ALA A 780 17.48 -25.77 -4.25
N PRO A 781 17.55 -26.21 -5.52
CA PRO A 781 18.56 -27.18 -5.93
C PRO A 781 19.93 -26.59 -5.61
N SER A 782 20.74 -27.29 -4.82
CA SER A 782 22.08 -26.80 -4.48
C SER A 782 22.91 -26.66 -5.76
N SER A 783 23.36 -25.45 -6.07
CA SER A 783 24.68 -25.33 -6.70
C SER A 783 25.68 -25.76 -5.63
N ASP A 784 26.54 -26.71 -5.98
CA ASP A 784 27.54 -27.29 -5.08
C ASP A 784 28.27 -26.24 -4.22
N GLU A 785 28.60 -26.65 -2.99
CA GLU A 785 29.47 -25.98 -2.00
C GLU A 785 28.83 -24.89 -1.10
N GLY A 786 28.11 -25.34 -0.07
CA GLY A 786 28.37 -25.03 1.36
C GLY A 786 28.49 -23.59 1.88
N LEU A 787 28.29 -22.53 1.09
CA LEU A 787 28.60 -21.15 1.49
C LEU A 787 27.38 -20.33 1.95
N HIS A 788 26.15 -20.77 1.66
CA HIS A 788 24.92 -20.13 2.11
C HIS A 788 23.85 -21.15 2.49
N PRO A 789 22.98 -20.84 3.48
CA PRO A 789 21.82 -21.69 3.78
C PRO A 789 20.96 -21.82 2.52
N LYS A 790 20.50 -23.04 2.23
CA LYS A 790 19.66 -23.30 1.06
C LYS A 790 18.42 -22.41 1.14
N GLN A 791 18.07 -21.74 0.04
CA GLN A 791 16.80 -21.02 -0.01
C GLN A 791 15.68 -22.05 0.11
N VAL A 792 14.81 -21.84 1.09
CA VAL A 792 13.65 -22.69 1.32
C VAL A 792 12.42 -21.81 1.31
N ILE A 793 11.38 -22.32 0.66
CA ILE A 793 10.09 -21.68 0.56
C ILE A 793 9.05 -22.71 0.99
N GLU A 794 8.14 -22.28 1.85
CA GLU A 794 7.09 -23.13 2.39
C GLU A 794 5.73 -22.52 2.07
N ILE A 795 4.78 -23.37 1.70
CA ILE A 795 3.38 -22.99 1.50
C ILE A 795 2.59 -23.55 2.69
N TRP A 796 2.02 -22.63 3.45
CA TRP A 796 1.21 -22.92 4.63
C TRP A 796 -0.24 -22.61 4.31
N GLU A 797 -1.12 -23.60 4.43
CA GLU A 797 -2.57 -23.44 4.22
C GLU A 797 -3.25 -23.09 5.55
N VAL A 798 -4.09 -22.05 5.54
CA VAL A 798 -4.73 -21.53 6.74
C VAL A 798 -6.04 -22.27 7.03
N GLU A 799 -6.09 -22.99 8.15
CA GLU A 799 -7.25 -23.76 8.60
C GLU A 799 -8.31 -22.84 9.22
N LYS A 800 -9.45 -22.70 8.53
CA LYS A 800 -10.52 -21.74 8.91
C LYS A 800 -11.27 -22.14 10.18
N SER A 801 -11.29 -23.43 10.51
CA SER A 801 -12.04 -24.02 11.64
C SER A 801 -11.42 -23.75 13.03
N GLY A 802 -10.24 -23.13 13.10
CA GLY A 802 -9.60 -22.71 14.36
C GLY A 802 -9.23 -23.85 15.32
N THR A 803 -9.15 -25.09 14.84
CA THR A 803 -9.01 -26.31 15.64
C THR A 803 -7.69 -27.05 15.41
N SER A 804 -6.69 -26.42 14.77
CA SER A 804 -5.41 -27.10 14.50
C SER A 804 -4.69 -27.42 15.82
N ALA A 805 -4.46 -28.70 16.06
CA ALA A 805 -3.57 -29.22 17.11
C ALA A 805 -2.11 -29.37 16.62
N ARG A 806 -1.75 -28.75 15.48
CA ARG A 806 -0.43 -28.90 14.82
C ARG A 806 0.07 -27.65 14.06
N GLY A 807 -0.55 -26.48 14.24
CA GLY A 807 0.06 -25.22 13.77
C GLY A 807 1.33 -24.90 14.54
N LEU A 808 2.05 -23.83 14.17
CA LEU A 808 3.26 -23.29 14.83
C LEU A 808 3.06 -22.89 16.33
N ALA A 809 2.03 -23.40 16.99
CA ALA A 809 1.44 -22.97 18.25
C ALA A 809 2.21 -23.35 19.52
N ASP A 810 3.13 -24.32 19.49
CA ASP A 810 3.94 -24.68 20.69
C ASP A 810 5.29 -23.97 20.76
N CYS A 811 5.53 -22.99 19.88
CA CYS A 811 6.75 -22.20 19.87
C CYS A 811 6.41 -20.74 20.23
N ASP A 812 6.67 -20.35 21.49
CA ASP A 812 6.64 -18.96 21.94
C ASP A 812 7.38 -18.07 20.93
N ILE A 813 6.62 -17.21 20.24
CA ILE A 813 6.94 -16.54 18.97
C ILE A 813 8.13 -15.55 19.04
N VAL A 814 8.90 -15.51 20.12
CA VAL A 814 9.99 -14.53 20.28
C VAL A 814 11.37 -15.18 20.47
N PRO A 815 11.52 -16.41 21.01
CA PRO A 815 12.82 -17.13 20.97
C PRO A 815 12.84 -18.47 20.20
N SER A 816 11.70 -19.07 19.87
CA SER A 816 11.65 -20.51 19.48
C SER A 816 11.45 -20.81 17.99
N LEU A 817 11.10 -19.82 17.16
CA LEU A 817 11.11 -20.01 15.70
C LEU A 817 12.52 -20.36 15.20
N VAL A 818 13.57 -19.94 15.91
CA VAL A 818 14.95 -20.35 15.63
C VAL A 818 15.17 -21.86 15.81
N CYS A 819 14.42 -22.51 16.72
CA CYS A 819 14.50 -23.94 17.00
C CYS A 819 13.76 -24.78 15.95
N VAL A 820 12.61 -24.29 15.45
CA VAL A 820 11.89 -24.90 14.32
C VAL A 820 12.69 -24.72 13.03
N MET A 821 13.26 -23.54 12.81
CA MET A 821 14.06 -23.25 11.62
C MET A 821 15.41 -23.97 11.61
N THR A 822 16.06 -24.19 12.76
CA THR A 822 17.26 -25.06 12.85
C THR A 822 16.93 -26.54 12.66
N SER A 823 15.82 -27.03 13.21
CA SER A 823 15.37 -28.42 12.98
C SER A 823 14.90 -28.68 11.55
N HIS A 824 14.44 -27.65 10.84
CA HIS A 824 14.06 -27.72 9.43
C HIS A 824 15.16 -27.24 8.47
N GLY A 825 16.32 -26.76 8.94
CA GLY A 825 17.46 -26.37 8.09
C GLY A 825 17.29 -25.05 7.33
N LEU A 826 16.49 -24.12 7.86
CA LEU A 826 16.18 -22.80 7.30
C LEU A 826 17.20 -21.71 7.70
N ILE A 827 17.88 -21.87 8.83
CA ILE A 827 18.96 -20.99 9.34
C ILE A 827 20.01 -21.82 10.08
N ASP A 828 21.26 -21.41 10.02
CA ASP A 828 22.33 -21.99 10.86
C ASP A 828 22.14 -21.57 12.32
N GLY A 829 22.19 -22.54 13.23
CA GLY A 829 21.96 -22.29 14.66
C GLY A 829 23.03 -21.39 15.28
N PRO A 830 22.72 -20.70 16.40
CA PRO A 830 23.73 -19.91 17.10
C PRO A 830 24.86 -20.83 17.60
N SER A 831 26.08 -20.51 17.22
CA SER A 831 27.29 -21.14 17.75
C SER A 831 27.31 -21.00 19.29
N PRO A 832 27.64 -22.06 20.06
CA PRO A 832 27.49 -22.05 21.50
C PRO A 832 28.61 -21.21 22.15
N ALA A 833 28.35 -19.92 22.37
CA ALA A 833 29.18 -19.09 23.24
C ALA A 833 28.35 -18.04 24.00
N ALA A 834 28.50 -18.09 25.33
CA ALA A 834 28.09 -17.11 26.33
C ALA A 834 26.61 -17.03 26.72
N SER A 835 26.19 -17.93 27.62
CA SER A 835 25.07 -17.70 28.55
C SER A 835 25.36 -16.50 29.47
N PRO A 836 24.48 -15.50 29.60
CA PRO A 836 24.60 -14.48 30.64
C PRO A 836 24.10 -15.05 31.97
N ARG A 837 24.94 -14.97 33.01
CA ARG A 837 24.56 -15.25 34.40
C ARG A 837 23.49 -14.24 34.86
N PRO A 838 22.57 -14.61 35.77
CA PRO A 838 21.62 -13.67 36.33
C PRO A 838 22.33 -12.71 37.29
N SER A 839 22.13 -11.40 37.13
CA SER A 839 22.58 -10.39 38.09
C SER A 839 21.60 -10.32 39.28
N PRO A 840 22.08 -10.19 40.52
CA PRO A 840 21.23 -10.16 41.70
C PRO A 840 20.60 -8.77 41.88
N SER A 841 19.44 -8.77 42.54
CA SER A 841 18.65 -7.62 42.96
C SER A 841 19.46 -6.43 43.52
N ARG A 842 19.23 -5.23 42.98
CA ARG A 842 18.70 -4.05 43.68
C ARG A 842 18.40 -2.92 42.70
#